data_AF-A0A1V1TDW9-F1
#
_entry.id   AF-A0A1V1TDW9-F1
#
_cell.length_a   1.000
_cell.length_b   1.000
_cell.length_c   1.000
_cell.angle_alpha   90.00
_cell.angle_beta   90.00
_cell.angle_gamma   90.00
#
_symmetry.space_group_name_H-M   'P 1'
#
loop_
_entity.id
_entity.type
_entity.pdbx_description
1 polymer ?
#
loop_
_entity_poly.entity_id
_entity_poly.type
_entity_poly.pdbx_seq_one_letter_code
_entity_poly.pdbx_strand_id
1 'polypeptide(L)'
;MGFIRQLTAWLSLSLLASAATGENEGVLHSEIGRLNNQSLLWGPYRPNLYFGVRPRVPTGIATALSWVKVDNYVDVQGNVRYTCEQNEDMAGYGWEEYDTRKGGVQTIHDAKNQIDVTTMFVKIPGGAHGGSWAARIKGEPRDDAPEDLKTTVIFYLIAEGSDETIDVAEGTPTGFDEDVTFTGTSKDLGGYKFVVTKGKGAHPTSDHPASAQRDLEKTVVHSETAPFYHLWQAKKLFFQALQAGVNEIIKAYGPESAPPPWQVYQLPNVAKPGNVQIVQKVFEGPFEFDVLFSSESAGKDITSEDLSREIKLTTEAFNDRFKEVFAPKAPFNTEQYERFGKSMLSNLAGGIGYFYGQHLVDRSDAPEYEEENEGFWEGTAEARGRRQEQAEGPYELFSSIPSRPFFPRGFLWDEGFHLLPIIDWDTDLALEIVKSWYNLIDEDGWIAREQILGDEARSKVPAEFQVQYPHYANPPTLYLVLESFLEKLQKSNGSQDSGKERLSTGDFLQTASVDNPELGLEYLRSLYPLLRRQYLWFKKTQFGDLKEYDREAYSKKEAYRWRGRSIQHCLTSGLDDYPRPQPPHPGELHVDLLSWMGMMTRTLAKVADIVGLPEDAQEYNQALDGISHNLVDLHWSESSGCFCDATIDDFEEHALVCHKGYISLFPFLMGLLEPDDAKLGKVLDLLGDENELFSPHGIRSLSKRSEFYGTDENYWRSPVWININYLALVQLRDYALQPGPYAAKSRDLFNRLRQNLVDTVYKSWEETGFAWEQYNPETGAGQRTQHFTGWTSLVVKMMAMDELSDGGSSGSSHSRDEL
;
A
#
# COMPACT_ATOMS: atom_id res chain seq x y z
N MET A 1 -34.16 -13.00 2.66
CA MET A 1 -32.78 -13.03 2.10
C MET A 1 -31.72 -13.60 3.04
N GLY A 2 -31.99 -13.87 4.33
CA GLY A 2 -31.08 -14.68 5.18
C GLY A 2 -30.85 -16.11 4.66
N PHE A 3 -31.79 -16.64 3.88
CA PHE A 3 -31.73 -17.97 3.28
C PHE A 3 -30.66 -18.13 2.17
N ILE A 4 -30.22 -17.05 1.50
CA ILE A 4 -29.24 -17.14 0.39
C ILE A 4 -27.79 -17.06 0.90
N ARG A 5 -27.52 -16.25 1.94
CA ARG A 5 -26.26 -16.32 2.70
C ARG A 5 -26.12 -17.70 3.38
N GLN A 6 -27.22 -18.26 3.88
CA GLN A 6 -27.23 -19.64 4.37
C GLN A 6 -27.03 -20.67 3.26
N LEU A 7 -27.54 -20.47 2.04
CA LEU A 7 -27.38 -21.44 0.95
C LEU A 7 -25.95 -21.48 0.38
N THR A 8 -25.28 -20.34 0.27
CA THR A 8 -23.87 -20.29 -0.15
C THR A 8 -22.98 -20.91 0.91
N ALA A 9 -23.19 -20.55 2.19
CA ALA A 9 -22.54 -21.21 3.32
C ALA A 9 -22.84 -22.72 3.36
N TRP A 10 -24.09 -23.15 3.12
CA TRP A 10 -24.51 -24.56 3.09
C TRP A 10 -23.94 -25.34 1.91
N LEU A 11 -23.80 -24.75 0.72
CA LEU A 11 -23.15 -25.39 -0.44
C LEU A 11 -21.65 -25.60 -0.18
N SER A 12 -20.98 -24.63 0.44
CA SER A 12 -19.60 -24.80 0.91
C SER A 12 -19.49 -25.82 2.07
N LEU A 13 -20.45 -25.83 3.01
CA LEU A 13 -20.50 -26.80 4.13
C LEU A 13 -20.82 -28.24 3.67
N SER A 14 -21.63 -28.41 2.62
CA SER A 14 -21.97 -29.74 2.08
C SER A 14 -20.86 -30.33 1.21
N LEU A 15 -20.00 -29.49 0.61
CA LEU A 15 -18.73 -29.92 0.00
C LEU A 15 -17.70 -30.31 1.08
N LEU A 16 -17.58 -29.51 2.15
CA LEU A 16 -16.67 -29.77 3.29
C LEU A 16 -17.02 -31.06 4.05
N ALA A 17 -18.30 -31.43 4.17
CA ALA A 17 -18.73 -32.67 4.83
C ALA A 17 -18.43 -33.97 4.03
N SER A 18 -17.96 -33.85 2.78
CA SER A 18 -17.76 -34.98 1.87
C SER A 18 -16.28 -35.32 1.60
N ALA A 19 -15.34 -34.71 2.33
CA ALA A 19 -13.91 -34.94 2.20
C ALA A 19 -13.50 -36.33 2.72
N ALA A 20 -13.76 -37.35 1.90
CA ALA A 20 -13.26 -38.70 2.07
C ALA A 20 -12.89 -39.30 0.70
N THR A 21 -12.11 -38.56 -0.11
CA THR A 21 -11.34 -39.02 -1.30
C THR A 21 -10.55 -37.83 -1.87
N GLY A 22 -9.29 -38.03 -2.28
CA GLY A 22 -8.39 -36.96 -2.76
C GLY A 22 -8.80 -36.21 -4.04
N GLU A 23 -9.88 -36.61 -4.71
CA GLU A 23 -10.51 -35.81 -5.79
C GLU A 23 -11.27 -34.58 -5.26
N ASN A 24 -11.64 -34.57 -3.97
CA ASN A 24 -12.47 -33.51 -3.37
C ASN A 24 -11.63 -32.29 -2.88
N GLU A 25 -10.34 -32.47 -2.61
CA GLU A 25 -9.44 -31.39 -2.16
C GLU A 25 -9.13 -30.38 -3.26
N GLY A 26 -8.82 -30.85 -4.48
CA GLY A 26 -8.57 -29.96 -5.63
C GLY A 26 -9.78 -29.12 -6.01
N VAL A 27 -11.00 -29.67 -5.86
CA VAL A 27 -12.26 -28.93 -6.06
C VAL A 27 -12.40 -27.83 -5.01
N LEU A 28 -12.16 -28.13 -3.73
CA LEU A 28 -12.20 -27.14 -2.66
C LEU A 28 -11.16 -26.02 -2.87
N HIS A 29 -9.92 -26.36 -3.24
CA HIS A 29 -8.86 -25.36 -3.49
C HIS A 29 -9.24 -24.42 -4.64
N SER A 30 -9.74 -24.98 -5.76
CA SER A 30 -10.17 -24.18 -6.89
C SER A 30 -11.36 -23.27 -6.55
N GLU A 31 -12.29 -23.74 -5.72
CA GLU A 31 -13.45 -22.96 -5.29
C GLU A 31 -13.07 -21.84 -4.32
N ILE A 32 -12.18 -22.09 -3.35
CA ILE A 32 -11.63 -21.04 -2.46
C ILE A 32 -10.91 -19.99 -3.29
N GLY A 33 -10.04 -20.40 -4.22
CA GLY A 33 -9.34 -19.47 -5.12
C GLY A 33 -10.31 -18.64 -5.96
N ARG A 34 -11.38 -19.25 -6.48
CA ARG A 34 -12.45 -18.56 -7.22
C ARG A 34 -13.17 -17.53 -6.35
N LEU A 35 -13.58 -17.91 -5.14
CA LEU A 35 -14.26 -17.01 -4.20
C LEU A 35 -13.35 -15.87 -3.72
N ASN A 36 -12.08 -16.16 -3.49
CA ASN A 36 -11.06 -15.17 -3.13
C ASN A 36 -10.96 -14.10 -4.23
N ASN A 37 -10.75 -14.52 -5.48
CA ASN A 37 -10.72 -13.63 -6.64
C ASN A 37 -12.00 -12.83 -6.82
N GLN A 38 -13.18 -13.45 -6.68
CA GLN A 38 -14.46 -12.75 -6.80
C GLN A 38 -14.64 -11.68 -5.72
N SER A 39 -14.27 -11.98 -4.47
CA SER A 39 -14.42 -11.04 -3.35
C SER A 39 -13.48 -9.83 -3.49
N LEU A 40 -12.33 -10.00 -4.15
CA LEU A 40 -11.32 -8.96 -4.37
C LEU A 40 -11.42 -8.31 -5.75
N LEU A 41 -12.34 -8.74 -6.63
CA LEU A 41 -12.41 -8.24 -8.00
C LEU A 41 -12.67 -6.73 -8.05
N TRP A 42 -13.65 -6.24 -7.31
CA TRP A 42 -14.00 -4.82 -7.29
C TRP A 42 -13.43 -4.11 -6.06
N GLY A 43 -12.99 -2.87 -6.26
CA GLY A 43 -12.62 -1.97 -5.17
C GLY A 43 -12.29 -0.57 -5.68
N PRO A 44 -12.14 0.42 -4.80
CA PRO A 44 -11.55 1.73 -5.06
C PRO A 44 -10.05 1.65 -5.45
N TYR A 45 -9.70 0.75 -6.37
CA TYR A 45 -8.33 0.39 -6.73
C TYR A 45 -7.62 1.40 -7.65
N ARG A 46 -8.01 2.67 -7.59
CA ARG A 46 -7.33 3.81 -8.22
C ARG A 46 -6.88 4.78 -7.13
N PRO A 47 -5.88 4.40 -6.32
CA PRO A 47 -5.59 5.08 -5.06
C PRO A 47 -5.02 6.49 -5.24
N ASN A 48 -4.56 6.85 -6.45
CA ASN A 48 -4.22 8.22 -6.82
C ASN A 48 -5.44 9.16 -6.84
N LEU A 49 -6.67 8.65 -6.92
CA LEU A 49 -7.90 9.44 -6.92
C LEU A 49 -8.47 9.57 -5.50
N TYR A 50 -9.23 10.65 -5.26
CA TYR A 50 -10.01 10.75 -4.02
C TYR A 50 -11.04 9.62 -3.91
N PHE A 51 -11.74 9.31 -5.01
CA PHE A 51 -12.60 8.14 -5.11
C PHE A 51 -12.68 7.66 -6.57
N GLY A 52 -12.29 6.41 -6.82
CA GLY A 52 -12.37 5.80 -8.14
C GLY A 52 -12.38 4.28 -8.05
N VAL A 53 -13.42 3.65 -8.57
CA VAL A 53 -13.65 2.20 -8.50
C VAL A 53 -13.27 1.57 -9.82
N ARG A 54 -12.51 0.47 -9.76
CA ARG A 54 -12.19 -0.36 -10.94
C ARG A 54 -12.15 -1.84 -10.56
N PRO A 55 -12.36 -2.75 -11.51
CA PRO A 55 -12.10 -4.16 -11.31
C PRO A 55 -10.60 -4.46 -11.42
N ARG A 56 -10.17 -5.57 -10.82
CA ARG A 56 -8.84 -6.17 -10.95
C ARG A 56 -8.71 -6.93 -12.28
N VAL A 57 -8.97 -6.24 -13.39
CA VAL A 57 -8.75 -6.73 -14.76
C VAL A 57 -8.07 -5.67 -15.64
N PRO A 58 -7.26 -6.08 -16.64
CA PRO A 58 -6.45 -5.17 -17.46
C PRO A 58 -7.26 -4.07 -18.17
N THR A 59 -8.39 -4.46 -18.75
CA THR A 59 -9.33 -3.56 -19.42
C THR A 59 -10.72 -3.87 -18.90
N GLY A 60 -11.39 -2.87 -18.34
CA GLY A 60 -12.75 -3.05 -17.84
C GLY A 60 -13.45 -1.71 -17.71
N ILE A 61 -14.16 -1.52 -16.60
CA ILE A 61 -14.88 -0.28 -16.32
C ILE A 61 -14.17 0.45 -15.19
N ALA A 62 -13.76 1.69 -15.44
CA ALA A 62 -13.22 2.58 -14.42
C ALA A 62 -14.24 3.68 -14.10
N THR A 63 -14.31 4.05 -12.84
CA THR A 63 -15.10 5.20 -12.37
C THR A 63 -14.22 6.20 -11.64
N ALA A 64 -14.71 7.43 -11.53
CA ALA A 64 -14.06 8.47 -10.74
C ALA A 64 -15.09 9.50 -10.24
N LEU A 65 -14.72 10.23 -9.20
CA LEU A 65 -15.48 11.36 -8.65
C LEU A 65 -14.63 12.64 -8.69
N SER A 66 -15.26 13.75 -9.06
CA SER A 66 -14.74 15.11 -8.92
C SER A 66 -15.77 16.01 -8.28
N TRP A 67 -15.31 17.06 -7.63
CA TRP A 67 -16.15 18.16 -7.17
C TRP A 67 -15.40 19.48 -7.20
N VAL A 68 -16.16 20.57 -7.19
CA VAL A 68 -15.63 21.93 -7.09
C VAL A 68 -16.71 22.90 -6.62
N LYS A 69 -16.32 23.92 -5.87
CA LYS A 69 -17.16 25.08 -5.56
C LYS A 69 -17.38 25.94 -6.80
N VAL A 70 -18.61 26.42 -7.02
CA VAL A 70 -19.01 27.18 -8.22
C VAL A 70 -19.71 28.50 -7.91
N ASP A 71 -19.37 29.14 -6.78
CA ASP A 71 -19.92 30.46 -6.42
C ASP A 71 -19.36 31.61 -7.28
N ASN A 72 -18.21 31.41 -7.93
CA ASN A 72 -17.57 32.41 -8.79
C ASN A 72 -16.92 31.79 -10.04
N TYR A 73 -16.45 32.64 -10.95
CA TYR A 73 -15.85 32.22 -12.24
C TYR A 73 -14.39 31.73 -12.16
N VAL A 74 -13.75 31.84 -11.01
CA VAL A 74 -12.31 31.55 -10.88
C VAL A 74 -12.08 30.15 -10.31
N ASP A 75 -12.91 29.71 -9.36
CA ASP A 75 -12.69 28.46 -8.62
C ASP A 75 -12.62 27.23 -9.53
N VAL A 76 -13.47 27.15 -10.57
CA VAL A 76 -13.51 26.02 -11.51
C VAL A 76 -12.20 25.84 -12.29
N GLN A 77 -11.42 26.90 -12.48
CA GLN A 77 -10.19 26.83 -13.26
C GLN A 77 -9.03 26.15 -12.50
N GLY A 78 -9.05 26.21 -11.16
CA GLY A 78 -7.92 25.77 -10.32
C GLY A 78 -8.27 24.76 -9.22
N ASN A 79 -9.53 24.68 -8.79
CA ASN A 79 -9.90 23.99 -7.53
C ASN A 79 -10.71 22.70 -7.75
N VAL A 80 -10.79 22.18 -8.99
CA VAL A 80 -11.47 20.91 -9.27
C VAL A 80 -10.69 19.74 -8.67
N ARG A 81 -11.28 19.06 -7.70
CA ARG A 81 -10.70 17.87 -7.07
C ARG A 81 -10.88 16.65 -7.96
N TYR A 82 -9.84 15.82 -8.07
CA TYR A 82 -9.86 14.57 -8.84
C TYR A 82 -8.81 13.60 -8.29
N THR A 83 -7.53 13.92 -8.52
CA THR A 83 -6.38 13.25 -7.93
C THR A 83 -6.11 13.77 -6.53
N CYS A 84 -5.60 12.91 -5.66
CA CYS A 84 -5.02 13.32 -4.38
C CYS A 84 -3.75 14.12 -4.68
N GLU A 85 -3.63 15.31 -4.11
CA GLU A 85 -2.45 16.16 -4.25
C GLU A 85 -2.00 16.64 -2.87
N GLN A 86 -0.69 16.79 -2.69
CA GLN A 86 -0.12 17.30 -1.44
C GLN A 86 -0.20 18.84 -1.43
N ASN A 87 -0.46 19.43 -0.26
CA ASN A 87 -0.55 20.88 -0.04
C ASN A 87 -1.69 21.60 -0.79
N GLU A 88 -2.80 20.92 -1.06
CA GLU A 88 -3.95 21.47 -1.79
C GLU A 88 -5.04 22.10 -0.89
N ASP A 89 -4.65 22.63 0.29
CA ASP A 89 -5.55 23.20 1.31
C ASP A 89 -6.65 22.21 1.79
N MET A 90 -6.29 20.94 1.94
CA MET A 90 -7.12 19.91 2.58
C MET A 90 -6.95 19.97 4.10
N ALA A 91 -8.06 19.94 4.86
CA ALA A 91 -8.01 19.81 6.32
C ALA A 91 -7.77 18.35 6.77
N GLY A 92 -7.96 17.38 5.86
CA GLY A 92 -7.76 15.96 6.10
C GLY A 92 -8.61 15.16 5.12
N TYR A 93 -8.17 13.96 4.76
CA TYR A 93 -9.00 13.03 4.01
C TYR A 93 -8.52 11.61 4.25
N GLY A 94 -9.42 10.64 4.13
CA GLY A 94 -9.08 9.24 4.24
C GLY A 94 -10.25 8.35 4.58
N TRP A 95 -10.00 7.05 4.57
CA TRP A 95 -10.92 6.04 5.03
C TRP A 95 -10.98 6.03 6.56
N GLU A 96 -12.17 6.17 7.13
CA GLU A 96 -12.39 6.03 8.57
C GLU A 96 -12.53 4.56 8.96
N GLU A 97 -13.19 3.80 8.08
CA GLU A 97 -13.34 2.36 8.14
C GLU A 97 -13.29 1.80 6.71
N TYR A 98 -12.48 0.79 6.47
CA TYR A 98 -12.40 0.14 5.16
C TYR A 98 -11.87 -1.29 5.26
N ASP A 99 -12.62 -2.20 4.66
CA ASP A 99 -12.26 -3.61 4.46
C ASP A 99 -12.23 -3.90 2.95
N THR A 100 -11.09 -4.37 2.45
CA THR A 100 -10.88 -4.62 1.02
C THR A 100 -11.89 -5.58 0.41
N ARG A 101 -12.52 -6.49 1.18
CA ARG A 101 -13.53 -7.46 0.69
C ARG A 101 -14.97 -6.96 0.81
N LYS A 102 -15.24 -5.98 1.67
CA LYS A 102 -16.62 -5.54 1.99
C LYS A 102 -16.92 -4.10 1.55
N GLY A 103 -15.95 -3.19 1.70
CA GLY A 103 -16.09 -1.76 1.46
C GLY A 103 -15.86 -0.93 2.73
N GLY A 104 -16.36 0.30 2.77
CA GLY A 104 -16.11 1.22 3.89
C GLY A 104 -16.65 2.63 3.70
N VAL A 105 -16.23 3.51 4.59
CA VAL A 105 -16.58 4.93 4.64
C VAL A 105 -15.32 5.78 4.61
N GLN A 106 -15.28 6.72 3.68
CA GLN A 106 -14.23 7.73 3.56
C GLN A 106 -14.84 9.12 3.67
N THR A 107 -14.13 10.01 4.38
CA THR A 107 -14.48 11.42 4.52
C THR A 107 -13.33 12.27 4.02
N ILE A 108 -13.65 13.33 3.29
CA ILE A 108 -12.71 14.29 2.70
C ILE A 108 -13.10 15.69 3.16
N HIS A 109 -12.24 16.33 3.94
CA HIS A 109 -12.46 17.67 4.49
C HIS A 109 -11.79 18.73 3.61
N ASP A 110 -12.51 19.20 2.59
CA ASP A 110 -11.98 20.15 1.60
C ASP A 110 -12.22 21.59 2.06
N ALA A 111 -11.25 22.14 2.82
CA ALA A 111 -11.34 23.50 3.33
C ALA A 111 -11.37 24.55 2.20
N LYS A 112 -10.71 24.31 1.07
CA LYS A 112 -10.69 25.25 -0.07
C LYS A 112 -12.04 25.38 -0.76
N ASN A 113 -12.68 24.25 -1.06
CA ASN A 113 -14.03 24.23 -1.63
C ASN A 113 -15.12 24.38 -0.56
N GLN A 114 -14.74 24.46 0.72
CA GLN A 114 -15.61 24.66 1.88
C GLN A 114 -16.68 23.57 2.04
N ILE A 115 -16.36 22.34 1.63
CA ILE A 115 -17.28 21.21 1.65
C ILE A 115 -16.59 19.97 2.23
N ASP A 116 -17.32 19.23 3.05
CA ASP A 116 -16.94 17.89 3.46
C ASP A 116 -17.68 16.88 2.56
N VAL A 117 -16.92 15.99 1.93
CA VAL A 117 -17.46 14.95 1.02
C VAL A 117 -17.27 13.58 1.68
N THR A 118 -18.36 12.85 1.85
CA THR A 118 -18.35 11.46 2.34
C THR A 118 -18.69 10.50 1.21
N THR A 119 -17.83 9.49 1.01
CA THR A 119 -18.04 8.40 0.06
C THR A 119 -18.19 7.09 0.83
N MET A 120 -19.36 6.47 0.75
CA MET A 120 -19.64 5.17 1.38
C MET A 120 -19.73 4.11 0.29
N PHE A 121 -18.81 3.15 0.28
CA PHE A 121 -18.71 2.12 -0.76
C PHE A 121 -18.97 0.74 -0.18
N VAL A 122 -19.79 -0.08 -0.84
CA VAL A 122 -20.08 -1.45 -0.41
C VAL A 122 -20.13 -2.41 -1.58
N LYS A 123 -19.77 -3.67 -1.32
CA LYS A 123 -19.82 -4.77 -2.29
C LYS A 123 -20.91 -5.77 -1.93
N ILE A 124 -21.59 -6.26 -2.96
CA ILE A 124 -22.70 -7.20 -2.86
C ILE A 124 -22.32 -8.44 -3.67
N PRO A 125 -21.84 -9.52 -3.01
CA PRO A 125 -21.41 -10.74 -3.69
C PRO A 125 -22.53 -11.38 -4.50
N GLY A 126 -22.18 -11.96 -5.66
CA GLY A 126 -23.11 -12.70 -6.51
C GLY A 126 -22.57 -12.94 -7.92
N GLY A 127 -23.24 -13.82 -8.66
CA GLY A 127 -22.91 -14.08 -10.07
C GLY A 127 -21.50 -14.62 -10.32
N ALA A 128 -21.01 -14.39 -11.54
CA ALA A 128 -19.73 -14.92 -12.01
C ALA A 128 -18.60 -13.88 -11.99
N HIS A 129 -18.92 -12.58 -11.98
CA HIS A 129 -17.98 -11.49 -12.20
C HIS A 129 -17.85 -10.56 -10.98
N GLY A 130 -17.63 -11.15 -9.80
CA GLY A 130 -17.38 -10.41 -8.54
C GLY A 130 -18.58 -9.68 -7.94
N GLY A 131 -19.79 -9.93 -8.46
CA GLY A 131 -21.03 -9.36 -7.95
C GLY A 131 -21.28 -7.92 -8.35
N SER A 132 -22.01 -7.23 -7.49
CA SER A 132 -22.47 -5.86 -7.66
C SER A 132 -21.79 -4.96 -6.62
N TRP A 133 -21.79 -3.64 -6.83
CA TRP A 133 -21.30 -2.70 -5.83
C TRP A 133 -22.10 -1.41 -5.88
N ALA A 134 -22.11 -0.69 -4.76
CA ALA A 134 -22.85 0.55 -4.63
C ALA A 134 -22.03 1.58 -3.88
N ALA A 135 -22.21 2.86 -4.22
CA ALA A 135 -21.61 3.97 -3.51
C ALA A 135 -22.64 5.05 -3.21
N ARG A 136 -22.63 5.59 -1.99
CA ARG A 136 -23.36 6.80 -1.61
C ARG A 136 -22.38 7.97 -1.54
N ILE A 137 -22.71 9.06 -2.24
CA ILE A 137 -21.93 10.29 -2.26
C ILE A 137 -22.73 11.35 -1.52
N LYS A 138 -22.17 11.86 -0.44
CA LYS A 138 -22.76 12.92 0.38
C LYS A 138 -21.82 14.12 0.40
N GLY A 139 -22.37 15.33 0.27
CA GLY A 139 -21.63 16.57 0.44
C GLY A 139 -22.33 17.47 1.44
N GLU A 140 -21.58 18.03 2.37
CA GLU A 140 -22.09 18.92 3.41
C GLU A 140 -21.24 20.19 3.46
N PRO A 141 -21.83 21.39 3.33
CA PRO A 141 -21.12 22.63 3.59
C PRO A 141 -20.49 22.58 4.98
N ARG A 142 -19.24 23.00 5.07
CA ARG A 142 -18.53 23.08 6.34
C ARG A 142 -19.08 24.20 7.22
N ASP A 143 -18.78 24.16 8.51
CA ASP A 143 -19.20 25.21 9.47
C ASP A 143 -18.70 26.62 9.08
N ASP A 144 -17.61 26.71 8.29
CA ASP A 144 -17.04 27.94 7.75
C ASP A 144 -17.52 28.28 6.32
N ALA A 145 -18.52 27.55 5.82
CA ALA A 145 -19.15 27.75 4.52
C ALA A 145 -20.49 28.50 4.64
N PRO A 146 -20.93 29.21 3.59
CA PRO A 146 -22.31 29.70 3.52
C PRO A 146 -23.30 28.52 3.38
N GLU A 147 -24.49 28.64 3.98
CA GLU A 147 -25.53 27.59 3.87
C GLU A 147 -25.96 27.33 2.42
N ASP A 148 -25.87 28.34 1.56
CA ASP A 148 -26.19 28.27 0.14
C ASP A 148 -24.95 27.98 -0.73
N LEU A 149 -23.92 27.31 -0.20
CA LEU A 149 -22.72 26.92 -0.95
C LEU A 149 -23.09 26.15 -2.24
N LYS A 150 -22.60 26.62 -3.39
CA LYS A 150 -22.92 25.99 -4.69
C LYS A 150 -21.79 25.06 -5.09
N THR A 151 -22.10 23.78 -5.23
CA THR A 151 -21.12 22.73 -5.52
C THR A 151 -21.49 21.97 -6.79
N THR A 152 -20.54 21.87 -7.71
CA THR A 152 -20.64 20.94 -8.84
C THR A 152 -19.99 19.62 -8.47
N VAL A 153 -20.69 18.52 -8.73
CA VAL A 153 -20.17 17.16 -8.62
C VAL A 153 -20.17 16.51 -10.01
N ILE A 154 -19.06 15.86 -10.34
CA ILE A 154 -18.86 15.16 -11.61
C ILE A 154 -18.53 13.70 -11.33
N PHE A 155 -19.29 12.79 -11.92
CA PHE A 155 -19.04 11.36 -11.87
C PHE A 155 -18.72 10.83 -13.26
N TYR A 156 -17.67 10.03 -13.36
CA TYR A 156 -17.15 9.51 -14.62
C TYR A 156 -17.41 8.00 -14.70
N LEU A 157 -17.92 7.54 -15.84
CA LEU A 157 -17.93 6.12 -16.24
C LEU A 157 -17.09 5.96 -17.50
N ILE A 158 -16.13 5.05 -17.47
CA ILE A 158 -15.14 4.87 -18.51
C ILE A 158 -15.04 3.39 -18.84
N ALA A 159 -15.30 3.02 -20.10
CA ALA A 159 -15.03 1.68 -20.62
C ALA A 159 -13.66 1.67 -21.29
N GLU A 160 -12.76 0.84 -20.77
CA GLU A 160 -11.36 0.73 -21.21
C GLU A 160 -11.16 -0.33 -22.30
N GLY A 161 -12.12 -1.24 -22.49
CA GLY A 161 -12.04 -2.29 -23.51
C GLY A 161 -12.11 -1.74 -24.94
N SER A 162 -11.40 -2.39 -25.85
CA SER A 162 -11.46 -2.06 -27.28
C SER A 162 -12.89 -2.27 -27.80
N ASP A 163 -13.47 -1.23 -28.41
CA ASP A 163 -14.83 -1.22 -28.97
C ASP A 163 -15.95 -1.40 -27.92
N GLU A 164 -15.66 -1.29 -26.62
CA GLU A 164 -16.68 -1.28 -25.58
C GLU A 164 -17.35 0.10 -25.49
N THR A 165 -18.67 0.14 -25.55
CA THR A 165 -19.46 1.35 -25.37
C THR A 165 -20.43 1.21 -24.20
N ILE A 166 -20.70 2.33 -23.56
CA ILE A 166 -21.71 2.48 -22.53
C ILE A 166 -22.90 3.19 -23.18
N ASP A 167 -24.05 2.52 -23.19
CA ASP A 167 -25.32 3.12 -23.58
C ASP A 167 -25.91 3.88 -22.40
N VAL A 168 -26.64 4.95 -22.71
CA VAL A 168 -27.37 5.77 -21.72
C VAL A 168 -28.84 5.81 -22.11
N ALA A 169 -29.72 5.74 -21.11
CA ALA A 169 -31.16 5.86 -21.33
C ALA A 169 -31.55 7.20 -21.99
N GLU A 170 -32.72 7.24 -22.63
CA GLU A 170 -33.20 8.46 -23.27
C GLU A 170 -33.57 9.53 -22.23
N GLY A 171 -32.98 10.73 -22.38
CA GLY A 171 -33.26 11.90 -21.55
C GLY A 171 -33.97 13.01 -22.33
N THR A 172 -34.08 14.20 -21.73
CA THR A 172 -34.54 15.40 -22.44
C THR A 172 -33.36 16.16 -23.05
N PRO A 173 -33.58 17.10 -23.99
CA PRO A 173 -32.50 17.91 -24.54
C PRO A 173 -31.68 18.69 -23.48
N THR A 174 -32.27 18.98 -22.31
CA THR A 174 -31.63 19.73 -21.23
C THR A 174 -31.13 18.86 -20.07
N GLY A 175 -31.34 17.53 -20.12
CA GLY A 175 -30.90 16.59 -19.08
C GLY A 175 -31.97 15.59 -18.66
N PHE A 176 -31.78 14.98 -17.49
CA PHE A 176 -32.61 13.92 -16.94
C PHE A 176 -33.33 14.40 -15.66
N ASP A 177 -34.65 14.25 -15.62
CA ASP A 177 -35.49 14.63 -14.48
C ASP A 177 -35.42 13.62 -13.31
N GLU A 178 -35.07 12.37 -13.62
CA GLU A 178 -35.00 11.25 -12.67
C GLU A 178 -33.65 10.52 -12.79
N ASP A 179 -33.53 9.33 -12.20
CA ASP A 179 -32.33 8.50 -12.24
C ASP A 179 -31.80 8.29 -13.66
N VAL A 180 -30.48 8.37 -13.81
CA VAL A 180 -29.80 8.12 -15.08
C VAL A 180 -29.33 6.67 -15.11
N THR A 181 -29.86 5.90 -16.06
CA THR A 181 -29.47 4.50 -16.27
C THR A 181 -28.48 4.39 -17.42
N PHE A 182 -27.41 3.64 -17.19
CA PHE A 182 -26.46 3.23 -18.20
C PHE A 182 -26.39 1.70 -18.29
N THR A 183 -26.18 1.18 -19.48
CA THR A 183 -25.99 -0.25 -19.72
C THR A 183 -24.80 -0.47 -20.62
N GLY A 184 -24.11 -1.58 -20.43
CA GLY A 184 -23.02 -1.96 -21.31
C GLY A 184 -22.66 -3.41 -21.15
N THR A 185 -21.75 -3.86 -21.99
CA THR A 185 -21.17 -5.19 -21.93
C THR A 185 -19.67 -5.04 -21.97
N SER A 186 -18.98 -5.72 -21.06
CA SER A 186 -17.53 -5.85 -21.11
C SER A 186 -17.13 -7.30 -21.33
N LYS A 187 -16.02 -7.53 -22.02
CA LYS A 187 -15.51 -8.87 -22.30
C LYS A 187 -15.27 -9.68 -21.02
N ASP A 188 -14.72 -9.04 -19.98
CA ASP A 188 -14.33 -9.72 -18.74
C ASP A 188 -15.41 -9.66 -17.65
N LEU A 189 -16.39 -8.75 -17.77
CA LEU A 189 -17.44 -8.55 -16.76
C LEU A 189 -18.84 -8.98 -17.20
N GLY A 190 -19.03 -9.31 -18.48
CA GLY A 190 -20.35 -9.56 -19.08
C GLY A 190 -21.21 -8.30 -19.14
N GLY A 191 -22.53 -8.48 -19.23
CA GLY A 191 -23.48 -7.37 -19.18
C GLY A 191 -23.55 -6.72 -17.79
N TYR A 192 -23.76 -5.41 -17.77
CA TYR A 192 -23.89 -4.64 -16.54
C TYR A 192 -24.85 -3.46 -16.71
N LYS A 193 -25.31 -2.95 -15.57
CA LYS A 193 -26.14 -1.76 -15.46
C LYS A 193 -25.59 -0.84 -14.38
N PHE A 194 -25.47 0.45 -14.70
CA PHE A 194 -25.27 1.52 -13.73
C PHE A 194 -26.54 2.35 -13.57
N VAL A 195 -26.81 2.78 -12.35
CA VAL A 195 -27.81 3.81 -12.05
C VAL A 195 -27.14 4.89 -11.22
N VAL A 196 -27.14 6.13 -11.72
CA VAL A 196 -26.82 7.32 -10.94
C VAL A 196 -28.13 7.96 -10.53
N THR A 197 -28.47 7.90 -9.25
CA THR A 197 -29.79 8.33 -8.79
C THR A 197 -29.93 9.85 -8.87
N LYS A 198 -31.16 10.35 -8.96
CA LYS A 198 -31.47 11.78 -8.85
C LYS A 198 -30.86 12.37 -7.59
N GLY A 199 -31.03 11.66 -6.48
CA GLY A 199 -30.54 12.03 -5.16
C GLY A 199 -31.48 13.02 -4.44
N LYS A 200 -30.93 13.68 -3.42
CA LYS A 200 -31.56 14.71 -2.60
C LYS A 200 -30.60 15.90 -2.50
N GLY A 201 -31.15 17.10 -2.48
CA GLY A 201 -30.40 18.35 -2.38
C GLY A 201 -31.17 19.47 -3.07
N ALA A 202 -30.90 20.72 -2.68
CA ALA A 202 -31.41 21.86 -3.42
C ALA A 202 -30.53 22.11 -4.65
N HIS A 203 -31.10 22.74 -5.68
CA HIS A 203 -30.39 23.12 -6.89
C HIS A 203 -30.44 24.65 -7.05
N PRO A 204 -29.36 25.30 -7.49
CA PRO A 204 -29.38 26.76 -7.68
C PRO A 204 -30.39 27.16 -8.76
N THR A 205 -31.05 28.30 -8.58
CA THR A 205 -32.02 28.83 -9.56
C THR A 205 -31.57 30.19 -10.11
N SER A 206 -32.04 30.55 -11.31
CA SER A 206 -31.77 31.83 -11.92
C SER A 206 -32.89 32.24 -12.88
N ASP A 207 -33.22 33.53 -12.90
CA ASP A 207 -34.13 34.14 -13.87
C ASP A 207 -33.46 34.39 -15.24
N HIS A 208 -32.18 34.05 -15.39
CA HIS A 208 -31.45 34.25 -16.64
C HIS A 208 -32.05 33.38 -17.77
N PRO A 209 -32.17 33.88 -19.02
CA PRO A 209 -32.72 33.10 -20.14
C PRO A 209 -32.02 31.77 -20.42
N ALA A 210 -30.75 31.65 -20.01
CA ALA A 210 -29.99 30.41 -20.11
C ALA A 210 -30.63 29.24 -19.33
N SER A 211 -31.41 29.49 -18.28
CA SER A 211 -32.12 28.46 -17.50
C SER A 211 -33.02 27.59 -18.37
N ALA A 212 -33.55 28.10 -19.49
CA ALA A 212 -34.37 27.33 -20.42
C ALA A 212 -33.59 26.23 -21.18
N GLN A 213 -32.27 26.38 -21.28
CA GLN A 213 -31.37 25.42 -21.95
C GLN A 213 -30.46 24.69 -20.97
N ARG A 214 -30.28 25.27 -19.78
CA ARG A 214 -29.37 24.84 -18.71
C ARG A 214 -30.11 24.74 -17.39
N ASP A 215 -30.92 23.70 -17.31
CA ASP A 215 -31.72 23.38 -16.13
C ASP A 215 -30.87 22.62 -15.12
N LEU A 216 -30.68 23.20 -13.93
CA LEU A 216 -29.82 22.63 -12.89
C LEU A 216 -30.53 21.61 -12.00
N GLU A 217 -31.87 21.56 -12.03
CA GLU A 217 -32.63 20.50 -11.36
C GLU A 217 -32.45 19.15 -12.07
N LYS A 218 -32.02 19.19 -13.34
CA LYS A 218 -31.76 18.01 -14.15
C LYS A 218 -30.32 17.56 -14.04
N THR A 219 -30.15 16.24 -14.04
CA THR A 219 -28.82 15.63 -14.18
C THR A 219 -28.38 15.74 -15.62
N VAL A 220 -27.15 16.21 -15.85
CA VAL A 220 -26.59 16.33 -17.20
C VAL A 220 -25.66 15.15 -17.48
N VAL A 221 -25.75 14.62 -18.69
CA VAL A 221 -24.81 13.61 -19.20
C VAL A 221 -24.10 14.15 -20.44
N HIS A 222 -22.78 14.06 -20.44
CA HIS A 222 -21.96 14.28 -21.62
C HIS A 222 -21.27 12.98 -22.02
N SER A 223 -21.63 12.46 -23.18
CA SER A 223 -21.09 11.22 -23.72
C SER A 223 -20.11 11.49 -24.85
N GLU A 224 -18.95 10.84 -24.82
CA GLU A 224 -17.95 10.94 -25.86
C GLU A 224 -17.24 9.60 -26.12
N THR A 225 -16.45 9.59 -27.19
CA THR A 225 -15.57 8.47 -27.51
C THR A 225 -14.13 8.96 -27.51
N ALA A 226 -13.32 8.39 -26.63
CA ALA A 226 -11.90 8.73 -26.49
C ALA A 226 -11.02 7.49 -26.73
N PRO A 227 -9.85 7.64 -27.39
CA PRO A 227 -8.87 6.56 -27.49
C PRO A 227 -8.37 6.09 -26.12
N PHE A 228 -8.02 4.80 -26.01
CA PHE A 228 -7.54 4.15 -24.78
C PHE A 228 -6.49 4.98 -24.01
N TYR A 229 -5.47 5.49 -24.71
CA TYR A 229 -4.37 6.27 -24.12
C TYR A 229 -4.78 7.64 -23.56
N HIS A 230 -6.01 8.09 -23.82
CA HIS A 230 -6.57 9.33 -23.24
C HIS A 230 -7.55 9.06 -22.09
N LEU A 231 -7.99 7.82 -21.85
CA LEU A 231 -9.05 7.52 -20.88
C LEU A 231 -8.65 7.85 -19.43
N TRP A 232 -7.38 7.65 -19.07
CA TRP A 232 -6.87 8.04 -17.75
C TRP A 232 -6.93 9.56 -17.51
N GLN A 233 -7.04 10.37 -18.58
CA GLN A 233 -7.10 11.82 -18.53
C GLN A 233 -8.53 12.37 -18.40
N ALA A 234 -9.43 11.65 -17.72
CA ALA A 234 -10.84 11.99 -17.61
C ALA A 234 -11.09 13.45 -17.15
N LYS A 235 -10.28 13.97 -16.24
CA LYS A 235 -10.33 15.39 -15.83
C LYS A 235 -10.10 16.34 -17.02
N LYS A 236 -9.16 16.04 -17.92
CA LYS A 236 -8.90 16.85 -19.12
C LYS A 236 -10.05 16.75 -20.12
N LEU A 237 -10.61 15.56 -20.30
CA LEU A 237 -11.78 15.34 -21.15
C LEU A 237 -12.99 16.16 -20.66
N PHE A 238 -13.24 16.18 -19.34
CA PHE A 238 -14.23 17.07 -18.74
C PHE A 238 -13.98 18.54 -19.07
N PHE A 239 -12.75 19.05 -18.91
CA PHE A 239 -12.45 20.44 -19.23
C PHE A 239 -12.62 20.76 -20.72
N GLN A 240 -12.32 19.83 -21.62
CA GLN A 240 -12.57 20.00 -23.05
C GLN A 240 -14.07 20.11 -23.36
N ALA A 241 -14.89 19.23 -22.80
CA ALA A 241 -16.34 19.28 -22.93
C ALA A 241 -16.94 20.56 -22.31
N LEU A 242 -16.44 20.95 -21.13
CA LEU A 242 -16.83 22.17 -20.44
C LEU A 242 -16.50 23.42 -21.27
N GLN A 243 -15.30 23.48 -21.85
CA GLN A 243 -14.89 24.61 -22.67
C GLN A 243 -15.80 24.79 -23.90
N ALA A 244 -16.22 23.69 -24.54
CA ALA A 244 -17.19 23.74 -25.63
C ALA A 244 -18.52 24.36 -25.17
N GLY A 245 -19.05 23.92 -24.03
CA GLY A 245 -20.26 24.48 -23.44
C GLY A 245 -20.13 25.96 -23.05
N VAL A 246 -19.02 26.36 -22.44
CA VAL A 246 -18.76 27.76 -22.06
C VAL A 246 -18.73 28.66 -23.30
N ASN A 247 -18.10 28.21 -24.39
CA ASN A 247 -18.03 28.96 -25.64
C ASN A 247 -19.42 29.20 -26.26
N GLU A 248 -20.34 28.23 -26.15
CA GLU A 248 -21.73 28.41 -26.60
C GLU A 248 -22.45 29.50 -25.82
N ILE A 249 -22.27 29.55 -24.49
CA ILE A 249 -22.84 30.60 -23.64
C ILE A 249 -22.26 31.97 -23.97
N ILE A 250 -20.93 32.07 -24.10
CA ILE A 250 -20.27 33.33 -24.46
C ILE A 250 -20.77 33.82 -25.82
N LYS A 251 -20.94 32.92 -26.79
CA LYS A 251 -21.48 33.26 -28.12
C LYS A 251 -22.94 33.71 -28.06
N ALA A 252 -23.75 33.10 -27.20
CA ALA A 252 -25.18 33.39 -27.08
C ALA A 252 -25.48 34.70 -26.32
N TYR A 253 -24.73 34.99 -25.25
CA TYR A 253 -25.07 36.09 -24.33
C TYR A 253 -23.98 37.18 -24.19
N GLY A 254 -22.74 36.89 -24.60
CA GLY A 254 -21.61 37.81 -24.42
C GLY A 254 -21.18 37.99 -22.95
N PRO A 255 -20.08 38.70 -22.69
CA PRO A 255 -19.53 38.85 -21.34
C PRO A 255 -20.35 39.80 -20.44
N GLU A 256 -21.10 40.75 -21.01
CA GLU A 256 -21.89 41.73 -20.25
C GLU A 256 -23.24 41.18 -19.75
N SER A 257 -23.70 40.05 -20.30
CA SER A 257 -24.92 39.35 -19.90
C SER A 257 -24.64 37.88 -19.59
N ALA A 258 -23.48 37.60 -18.98
CA ALA A 258 -23.13 36.23 -18.63
C ALA A 258 -24.11 35.66 -17.57
N PRO A 259 -24.60 34.42 -17.74
CA PRO A 259 -25.33 33.72 -16.69
C PRO A 259 -24.48 33.56 -15.42
N PRO A 260 -25.08 33.27 -14.25
CA PRO A 260 -24.33 32.92 -13.05
C PRO A 260 -23.30 31.80 -13.26
N PRO A 261 -22.20 31.76 -12.49
CA PRO A 261 -21.09 30.82 -12.70
C PRO A 261 -21.52 29.36 -12.78
N TRP A 262 -22.39 28.92 -11.86
CA TRP A 262 -22.92 27.55 -11.83
C TRP A 262 -23.74 27.14 -13.05
N GLN A 263 -24.31 28.10 -13.81
CA GLN A 263 -24.93 27.84 -15.11
C GLN A 263 -23.92 27.89 -16.25
N VAL A 264 -22.91 28.76 -16.18
CA VAL A 264 -21.85 28.86 -17.19
C VAL A 264 -21.02 27.57 -17.24
N TYR A 265 -20.72 26.98 -16.09
CA TYR A 265 -19.96 25.74 -15.97
C TYR A 265 -20.81 24.46 -15.99
N GLN A 266 -22.05 24.51 -16.43
CA GLN A 266 -22.79 23.30 -16.78
C GLN A 266 -22.32 22.78 -18.15
N LEU A 267 -22.11 21.47 -18.24
CA LEU A 267 -21.84 20.75 -19.47
C LEU A 267 -23.05 20.82 -20.42
N PRO A 268 -22.83 20.78 -21.74
CA PRO A 268 -23.92 20.51 -22.67
C PRO A 268 -24.39 19.07 -22.50
N ASN A 269 -25.71 18.87 -22.46
CA ASN A 269 -26.29 17.53 -22.38
C ASN A 269 -26.22 16.82 -23.74
N VAL A 270 -25.35 15.83 -23.83
CA VAL A 270 -25.08 15.01 -25.03
C VAL A 270 -25.15 13.55 -24.60
N ALA A 271 -26.36 13.03 -24.42
CA ALA A 271 -26.60 11.64 -24.02
C ALA A 271 -26.64 10.71 -25.25
N LYS A 272 -25.56 9.95 -25.47
CA LYS A 272 -25.44 8.99 -26.57
C LYS A 272 -24.51 7.82 -26.19
N PRO A 273 -24.47 6.73 -26.97
CA PRO A 273 -23.47 5.70 -26.78
C PRO A 273 -22.04 6.26 -26.91
N GLY A 274 -21.16 5.83 -26.00
CA GLY A 274 -19.76 6.26 -25.94
C GLY A 274 -19.00 5.47 -24.88
N ASN A 275 -17.66 5.47 -24.94
CA ASN A 275 -16.83 4.79 -23.93
C ASN A 275 -16.47 5.71 -22.75
N VAL A 276 -16.86 6.98 -22.80
CA VAL A 276 -16.75 7.94 -21.69
C VAL A 276 -18.13 8.56 -21.47
N GLN A 277 -18.62 8.49 -20.25
CA GLN A 277 -19.85 9.13 -19.80
C GLN A 277 -19.52 10.03 -18.61
N ILE A 278 -19.78 11.32 -18.75
CA ILE A 278 -19.54 12.32 -17.71
C ILE A 278 -20.90 12.80 -17.20
N VAL A 279 -21.19 12.47 -15.94
CA VAL A 279 -22.43 12.86 -15.27
C VAL A 279 -22.16 14.07 -14.39
N GLN A 280 -22.91 15.15 -14.58
CA GLN A 280 -22.78 16.36 -13.78
C GLN A 280 -24.07 16.67 -13.02
N LYS A 281 -23.92 17.01 -11.74
CA LYS A 281 -24.97 17.53 -10.86
C LYS A 281 -24.46 18.81 -10.19
N VAL A 282 -25.35 19.78 -9.98
CA VAL A 282 -25.02 21.04 -9.32
C VAL A 282 -25.98 21.25 -8.16
N PHE A 283 -25.46 21.39 -6.94
CA PHE A 283 -26.25 21.50 -5.72
C PHE A 283 -26.03 22.85 -5.03
N GLU A 284 -27.02 23.26 -4.24
CA GLU A 284 -26.96 24.36 -3.28
C GLU A 284 -27.12 23.77 -1.87
N GLY A 285 -26.11 23.96 -1.02
CA GLY A 285 -26.10 23.38 0.33
C GLY A 285 -25.82 21.86 0.34
N PRO A 286 -26.35 21.11 1.33
CA PRO A 286 -26.07 19.70 1.48
C PRO A 286 -26.78 18.83 0.43
N PHE A 287 -26.12 17.76 0.00
CA PHE A 287 -26.66 16.83 -1.00
C PHE A 287 -26.27 15.37 -0.71
N GLU A 288 -27.04 14.45 -1.31
CA GLU A 288 -26.79 13.01 -1.26
C GLU A 288 -27.31 12.34 -2.54
N PHE A 289 -26.53 11.49 -3.18
CA PHE A 289 -26.99 10.62 -4.27
C PHE A 289 -26.23 9.30 -4.28
N ASP A 290 -26.80 8.31 -4.98
CA ASP A 290 -26.26 6.95 -5.05
C ASP A 290 -25.77 6.62 -6.46
N VAL A 291 -24.71 5.83 -6.52
CA VAL A 291 -24.19 5.18 -7.73
C VAL A 291 -24.32 3.67 -7.52
N LEU A 292 -25.09 3.02 -8.38
CA LEU A 292 -25.46 1.62 -8.24
C LEU A 292 -24.98 0.82 -9.45
N PHE A 293 -23.97 -0.04 -9.28
CA PHE A 293 -23.53 -1.02 -10.27
C PHE A 293 -24.16 -2.39 -10.03
N SER A 294 -24.88 -2.91 -11.03
CA SER A 294 -25.46 -4.25 -11.04
C SER A 294 -24.80 -5.11 -12.10
N SER A 295 -24.23 -6.26 -11.70
CA SER A 295 -23.77 -7.28 -12.65
C SER A 295 -24.95 -8.10 -13.15
N GLU A 296 -25.10 -8.25 -14.47
CA GLU A 296 -26.13 -9.10 -15.08
C GLU A 296 -26.04 -10.55 -14.55
N SER A 297 -24.81 -11.03 -14.33
CA SER A 297 -24.54 -12.39 -13.84
C SER A 297 -25.07 -12.63 -12.41
N ALA A 298 -25.28 -11.58 -11.62
CA ALA A 298 -25.86 -11.67 -10.29
C ALA A 298 -27.40 -11.82 -10.32
N GLY A 299 -28.02 -11.53 -11.46
CA GLY A 299 -29.45 -11.77 -11.72
C GLY A 299 -30.43 -10.84 -11.00
N LYS A 300 -29.95 -9.80 -10.31
CA LYS A 300 -30.78 -8.81 -9.62
C LYS A 300 -30.12 -7.43 -9.63
N ASP A 301 -30.89 -6.41 -9.97
CA ASP A 301 -30.51 -5.01 -9.78
C ASP A 301 -30.44 -4.65 -8.29
N ILE A 302 -29.44 -3.86 -7.94
CA ILE A 302 -29.28 -3.29 -6.60
C ILE A 302 -30.03 -1.96 -6.46
N THR A 303 -30.50 -1.66 -5.25
CA THR A 303 -31.26 -0.44 -4.93
C THR A 303 -30.61 0.39 -3.81
N SER A 304 -31.07 1.62 -3.61
CA SER A 304 -30.65 2.48 -2.50
C SER A 304 -30.94 1.89 -1.11
N GLU A 305 -31.98 1.06 -0.97
CA GLU A 305 -32.26 0.31 0.26
C GLU A 305 -31.24 -0.81 0.49
N ASP A 306 -30.86 -1.53 -0.58
CA ASP A 306 -29.79 -2.53 -0.51
C ASP A 306 -28.47 -1.87 -0.07
N LEU A 307 -28.10 -0.73 -0.67
CA LEU A 307 -26.94 0.06 -0.28
C LEU A 307 -26.99 0.47 1.21
N SER A 308 -28.10 1.05 1.67
CA SER A 308 -28.22 1.50 3.07
C SER A 308 -28.09 0.34 4.06
N ARG A 309 -28.62 -0.83 3.71
CA ARG A 309 -28.49 -2.06 4.50
C ARG A 309 -27.04 -2.55 4.56
N GLU A 310 -26.37 -2.62 3.42
CA GLU A 310 -25.00 -3.14 3.37
C GLU A 310 -23.97 -2.17 3.96
N ILE A 311 -24.19 -0.84 3.91
CA ILE A 311 -23.35 0.14 4.64
C ILE A 311 -23.34 -0.23 6.13
N LYS A 312 -24.52 -0.35 6.74
CA LYS A 312 -24.65 -0.70 8.15
C LYS A 312 -23.94 -2.01 8.49
N LEU A 313 -24.15 -3.06 7.69
CA LEU A 313 -23.54 -4.37 7.93
C LEU A 313 -22.01 -4.34 7.77
N THR A 314 -21.49 -3.57 6.83
CA THR A 314 -20.04 -3.40 6.61
C THR A 314 -19.40 -2.65 7.78
N THR A 315 -20.00 -1.54 8.22
CA THR A 315 -19.58 -0.78 9.41
C THR A 315 -19.53 -1.68 10.64
N GLU A 316 -20.62 -2.42 10.94
CA GLU A 316 -20.69 -3.33 12.08
C GLU A 316 -19.59 -4.41 12.00
N ALA A 317 -19.46 -5.08 10.85
CA ALA A 317 -18.47 -6.14 10.66
C ALA A 317 -17.03 -5.64 10.77
N PHE A 318 -16.71 -4.46 10.22
CA PHE A 318 -15.38 -3.87 10.33
C PHE A 318 -15.04 -3.57 11.80
N ASN A 319 -15.96 -2.94 12.53
CA ASN A 319 -15.74 -2.56 13.92
C ASN A 319 -15.56 -3.77 14.84
N ASP A 320 -16.33 -4.84 14.63
CA ASP A 320 -16.19 -6.09 15.38
C ASP A 320 -14.84 -6.75 15.10
N ARG A 321 -14.44 -6.87 13.84
CA ARG A 321 -13.15 -7.47 13.45
C ARG A 321 -11.97 -6.63 13.92
N PHE A 322 -12.06 -5.29 13.88
CA PHE A 322 -11.00 -4.41 14.38
C PHE A 322 -10.74 -4.65 15.86
N LYS A 323 -11.78 -4.82 16.68
CA LYS A 323 -11.64 -5.14 18.10
C LYS A 323 -11.07 -6.54 18.33
N GLU A 324 -11.36 -7.49 17.45
CA GLU A 324 -10.79 -8.84 17.54
C GLU A 324 -9.28 -8.85 17.22
N VAL A 325 -8.87 -8.17 16.15
CA VAL A 325 -7.50 -8.27 15.60
C VAL A 325 -6.55 -7.21 16.19
N PHE A 326 -7.03 -5.97 16.35
CA PHE A 326 -6.19 -4.80 16.62
C PHE A 326 -6.68 -3.94 17.79
N ALA A 327 -7.45 -4.50 18.73
CA ALA A 327 -7.81 -3.78 19.95
C ALA A 327 -6.55 -3.21 20.62
N PRO A 328 -6.44 -1.86 20.75
CA PRO A 328 -5.29 -1.24 21.38
C PRO A 328 -5.11 -1.72 22.82
N LYS A 329 -3.88 -2.03 23.20
CA LYS A 329 -3.50 -2.46 24.54
C LYS A 329 -3.01 -1.29 25.37
N ALA A 330 -2.96 -1.46 26.68
CA ALA A 330 -2.45 -0.44 27.58
C ALA A 330 -1.05 0.08 27.15
N PRO A 331 -0.78 1.39 27.27
CA PRO A 331 -1.68 2.45 27.78
C PRO A 331 -2.61 3.08 26.72
N PHE A 332 -2.72 2.49 25.53
CA PHE A 332 -3.48 3.02 24.39
C PHE A 332 -4.93 2.52 24.32
N ASN A 333 -5.42 1.82 25.34
CA ASN A 333 -6.75 1.20 25.36
C ASN A 333 -7.89 2.22 25.61
N THR A 334 -7.89 3.32 24.87
CA THR A 334 -8.91 4.39 24.92
C THR A 334 -9.50 4.64 23.53
N GLU A 335 -10.67 5.27 23.48
CA GLU A 335 -11.43 5.49 22.24
C GLU A 335 -10.65 6.29 21.18
N GLN A 336 -9.85 7.27 21.59
CA GLN A 336 -9.06 8.10 20.66
C GLN A 336 -8.03 7.26 19.87
N TYR A 337 -7.38 6.29 20.53
CA TYR A 337 -6.42 5.39 19.88
C TYR A 337 -7.12 4.28 19.10
N GLU A 338 -8.32 3.86 19.49
CA GLU A 338 -9.15 2.98 18.67
C GLU A 338 -9.53 3.67 17.35
N ARG A 339 -9.97 4.93 17.39
CA ARG A 339 -10.26 5.74 16.20
C ARG A 339 -9.02 5.92 15.32
N PHE A 340 -7.89 6.28 15.93
CA PHE A 340 -6.62 6.43 15.24
C PHE A 340 -6.18 5.12 14.57
N GLY A 341 -6.27 3.99 15.28
CA GLY A 341 -5.91 2.67 14.75
C GLY A 341 -6.79 2.24 13.57
N LYS A 342 -8.11 2.49 13.64
CA LYS A 342 -9.03 2.27 12.52
C LYS A 342 -8.65 3.11 11.32
N SER A 343 -8.34 4.39 11.52
CA SER A 343 -7.89 5.29 10.45
C SER A 343 -6.61 4.79 9.79
N MET A 344 -5.60 4.38 10.56
CA MET A 344 -4.32 3.88 10.00
C MET A 344 -4.52 2.61 9.17
N LEU A 345 -5.25 1.61 9.70
CA LEU A 345 -5.53 0.37 8.98
C LEU A 345 -6.37 0.60 7.72
N SER A 346 -7.43 1.40 7.83
CA SER A 346 -8.36 1.65 6.73
C SER A 346 -7.69 2.40 5.58
N ASN A 347 -6.80 3.34 5.88
CA ASN A 347 -6.07 4.07 4.83
C ASN A 347 -4.94 3.26 4.20
N LEU A 348 -4.31 2.33 4.94
CA LEU A 348 -3.42 1.34 4.36
C LEU A 348 -4.17 0.44 3.36
N ALA A 349 -5.28 -0.16 3.79
CA ALA A 349 -6.10 -1.02 2.94
C ALA A 349 -6.75 -0.24 1.78
N GLY A 350 -7.19 0.99 2.02
CA GLY A 350 -7.76 1.90 1.02
C GLY A 350 -6.72 2.47 0.05
N GLY A 351 -5.43 2.28 0.32
CA GLY A 351 -4.33 2.56 -0.60
C GLY A 351 -4.05 1.42 -1.58
N ILE A 352 -4.64 0.23 -1.40
CA ILE A 352 -4.45 -0.89 -2.32
C ILE A 352 -5.00 -0.51 -3.69
N GLY A 353 -4.18 -0.68 -4.72
CA GLY A 353 -4.47 -0.38 -6.11
C GLY A 353 -4.30 -1.59 -7.03
N TYR A 354 -4.87 -1.47 -8.22
CA TYR A 354 -4.61 -2.36 -9.34
C TYR A 354 -4.07 -1.55 -10.50
N PHE A 355 -2.88 -1.94 -10.95
CA PHE A 355 -2.09 -1.23 -11.94
C PHE A 355 -1.89 -2.14 -13.14
N TYR A 356 -1.97 -1.57 -14.34
CA TYR A 356 -1.76 -2.28 -15.59
C TYR A 356 -1.06 -1.37 -16.60
N GLY A 357 -0.03 -1.88 -17.27
CA GLY A 357 0.67 -1.13 -18.30
C GLY A 357 2.10 -1.59 -18.53
N GLN A 358 2.85 -0.81 -19.30
CA GLN A 358 4.26 -1.09 -19.57
C GLN A 358 5.17 -0.36 -18.58
N HIS A 359 6.35 -0.93 -18.33
CA HIS A 359 7.47 -0.28 -17.66
C HIS A 359 8.51 0.25 -18.65
N LEU A 360 9.45 1.07 -18.16
CA LEU A 360 10.68 1.42 -18.88
C LEU A 360 11.85 0.73 -18.20
N VAL A 361 12.58 -0.11 -18.95
CA VAL A 361 13.70 -0.91 -18.43
C VAL A 361 14.91 -0.76 -19.33
N ASP A 362 16.09 -0.50 -18.75
CA ASP A 362 17.37 -0.52 -19.47
C ASP A 362 18.05 -1.89 -19.28
N ARG A 363 17.98 -2.71 -20.33
CA ARG A 363 18.66 -4.01 -20.45
C ARG A 363 19.83 -3.97 -21.43
N SER A 364 20.53 -2.83 -21.51
CA SER A 364 21.67 -2.70 -22.43
C SER A 364 22.88 -3.54 -22.04
N ASP A 365 22.94 -4.04 -20.80
CA ASP A 365 24.09 -4.75 -20.23
C ASP A 365 25.41 -4.04 -20.50
N ALA A 366 25.37 -2.70 -20.37
CA ALA A 366 26.52 -1.83 -20.49
C ALA A 366 27.66 -2.30 -19.55
N PRO A 367 28.91 -2.46 -20.03
CA PRO A 367 30.03 -2.87 -19.17
C PRO A 367 30.24 -1.96 -17.96
N GLU A 368 29.85 -0.68 -18.06
CA GLU A 368 29.91 0.28 -16.96
C GLU A 368 28.96 -0.01 -15.80
N TYR A 369 28.00 -0.94 -15.97
CA TYR A 369 27.09 -1.39 -14.92
C TYR A 369 27.68 -2.51 -14.03
N GLU A 370 28.84 -3.07 -14.38
CA GLU A 370 29.54 -4.05 -13.54
C GLU A 370 30.22 -3.40 -12.31
N GLU A 371 30.48 -2.09 -12.37
CA GLU A 371 31.05 -1.29 -11.28
C GLU A 371 32.40 -1.84 -10.73
N GLU A 372 33.25 -2.38 -11.61
CA GLU A 372 34.52 -3.03 -11.22
C GLU A 372 35.67 -2.05 -10.96
N ASN A 373 35.59 -0.81 -11.46
CA ASN A 373 36.67 0.18 -11.37
C ASN A 373 36.35 1.30 -10.38
N GLU A 374 37.37 1.89 -9.76
CA GLU A 374 37.23 3.16 -9.04
C GLU A 374 36.61 4.23 -9.96
N GLY A 375 35.79 5.12 -9.40
CA GLY A 375 35.06 6.10 -10.22
C GLY A 375 33.87 5.52 -11.00
N PHE A 376 33.44 4.28 -10.72
CA PHE A 376 32.38 3.59 -11.48
C PHE A 376 31.10 4.42 -11.68
N TRP A 377 30.75 5.29 -10.74
CA TRP A 377 29.55 6.13 -10.81
C TRP A 377 29.52 7.07 -12.03
N GLU A 378 30.70 7.48 -12.54
CA GLU A 378 30.81 8.31 -13.75
C GLU A 378 30.45 7.49 -14.99
N GLY A 379 31.05 6.30 -15.13
CA GLY A 379 30.74 5.37 -16.22
C GLY A 379 29.28 4.92 -16.21
N THR A 380 28.73 4.62 -15.03
CA THR A 380 27.30 4.30 -14.88
C THR A 380 26.41 5.48 -15.25
N ALA A 381 26.80 6.72 -14.92
CA ALA A 381 26.06 7.92 -15.35
C ALA A 381 26.13 8.14 -16.87
N GLU A 382 27.29 7.93 -17.49
CA GLU A 382 27.45 7.99 -18.94
C GLU A 382 26.60 6.92 -19.65
N ALA A 383 26.61 5.69 -19.14
CA ALA A 383 25.81 4.58 -19.67
C ALA A 383 24.30 4.89 -19.64
N ARG A 384 23.79 5.38 -18.50
CA ARG A 384 22.40 5.85 -18.38
C ARG A 384 22.10 7.03 -19.31
N GLY A 385 23.07 7.91 -19.53
CA GLY A 385 22.99 9.02 -20.48
C GLY A 385 22.78 8.58 -21.93
N ARG A 386 23.09 7.32 -22.29
CA ARG A 386 22.85 6.76 -23.63
C ARG A 386 21.38 6.47 -23.91
N ARG A 387 20.52 6.47 -22.89
CA ARG A 387 19.06 6.27 -22.98
C ARG A 387 18.64 5.06 -23.81
N GLN A 388 19.11 3.88 -23.42
CA GLN A 388 18.84 2.61 -24.10
C GLN A 388 17.64 1.86 -23.51
N GLU A 389 16.87 2.50 -22.63
CA GLU A 389 15.65 1.94 -22.05
C GLU A 389 14.60 1.59 -23.11
N GLN A 390 13.85 0.53 -22.86
CA GLN A 390 12.74 0.08 -23.71
C GLN A 390 11.48 -0.13 -22.89
N ALA A 391 10.34 -0.04 -23.57
CA ALA A 391 9.05 -0.37 -22.96
C ALA A 391 8.90 -1.89 -22.84
N GLU A 392 8.74 -2.39 -21.62
CA GLU A 392 8.51 -3.82 -21.32
C GLU A 392 7.11 -4.07 -20.76
N GLY A 393 6.54 -5.25 -21.01
CA GLY A 393 5.20 -5.64 -20.60
C GLY A 393 4.22 -5.77 -21.77
N PRO A 394 2.89 -5.62 -21.53
CA PRO A 394 2.29 -5.09 -20.31
C PRO A 394 2.36 -6.05 -19.12
N TYR A 395 2.44 -5.48 -17.93
CA TYR A 395 2.35 -6.19 -16.66
C TYR A 395 1.14 -5.71 -15.88
N GLU A 396 0.74 -6.51 -14.89
CA GLU A 396 -0.27 -6.14 -13.90
C GLU A 396 0.27 -6.27 -12.49
N LEU A 397 -0.18 -5.40 -11.60
CA LEU A 397 0.17 -5.43 -10.19
C LEU A 397 -1.03 -5.07 -9.33
N PHE A 398 -1.33 -5.93 -8.35
CA PHE A 398 -2.23 -5.66 -7.25
C PHE A 398 -1.41 -5.46 -5.98
N SER A 399 -1.37 -4.23 -5.47
CA SER A 399 -0.41 -3.84 -4.43
C SER A 399 -0.94 -2.70 -3.57
N SER A 400 -0.48 -2.63 -2.33
CA SER A 400 -0.54 -1.42 -1.52
C SER A 400 0.40 -0.35 -2.09
N ILE A 401 0.30 0.88 -1.57
CA ILE A 401 1.15 2.01 -1.95
C ILE A 401 1.66 2.75 -0.71
N PRO A 402 2.80 3.46 -0.78
CA PRO A 402 3.29 4.24 0.37
C PRO A 402 2.39 5.44 0.71
N SER A 403 1.94 6.19 -0.31
CA SER A 403 1.14 7.41 -0.14
C SER A 403 0.32 7.73 -1.38
N ARG A 404 -0.99 7.98 -1.21
CA ARG A 404 -1.94 8.36 -2.28
C ARG A 404 -1.55 9.61 -3.07
N PRO A 405 -1.17 10.75 -2.45
CA PRO A 405 -0.89 11.98 -3.19
C PRO A 405 0.43 11.97 -3.97
N PHE A 406 1.46 11.27 -3.47
CA PHE A 406 2.83 11.39 -3.99
C PHE A 406 3.38 10.08 -4.58
N PHE A 407 3.08 8.94 -3.96
CA PHE A 407 3.57 7.62 -4.33
C PHE A 407 2.45 6.64 -4.69
N PRO A 408 1.52 6.93 -5.61
CA PRO A 408 0.39 6.03 -5.90
C PRO A 408 0.77 4.88 -6.83
N ARG A 409 1.74 4.07 -6.42
CA ARG A 409 2.31 2.94 -7.16
C ARG A 409 3.02 1.96 -6.22
N GLY A 410 3.31 0.76 -6.71
CA GLY A 410 4.00 -0.25 -5.92
C GLY A 410 5.49 0.06 -5.74
N PHE A 411 5.98 -0.09 -4.51
CA PHE A 411 7.40 -0.07 -4.17
C PHE A 411 7.77 -1.38 -3.46
N LEU A 412 8.79 -2.07 -3.98
CA LEU A 412 9.08 -3.46 -3.59
C LEU A 412 9.43 -3.59 -2.11
N TRP A 413 10.32 -2.71 -1.61
CA TRP A 413 10.76 -2.78 -0.23
C TRP A 413 9.72 -2.23 0.76
N ASP A 414 8.88 -1.27 0.35
CA ASP A 414 7.77 -0.79 1.17
C ASP A 414 6.71 -1.88 1.39
N GLU A 415 6.44 -2.70 0.38
CA GLU A 415 5.32 -3.64 0.41
C GLU A 415 5.43 -4.67 1.53
N GLY A 416 6.65 -5.14 1.85
CA GLY A 416 6.83 -6.02 3.00
C GLY A 416 6.34 -5.39 4.30
N PHE A 417 6.54 -4.09 4.50
CA PHE A 417 6.04 -3.36 5.67
C PHE A 417 4.54 -3.09 5.61
N HIS A 418 4.00 -2.80 4.42
CA HIS A 418 2.56 -2.65 4.19
C HIS A 418 1.78 -3.92 4.56
N LEU A 419 2.36 -5.08 4.25
CA LEU A 419 1.68 -6.35 4.42
C LEU A 419 1.73 -6.89 5.85
N LEU A 420 2.60 -6.37 6.73
CA LEU A 420 2.68 -6.84 8.11
C LEU A 420 1.41 -6.55 8.93
N PRO A 421 0.73 -5.38 8.80
CA PRO A 421 -0.61 -5.21 9.35
C PRO A 421 -1.67 -5.99 8.54
N ILE A 422 -1.58 -5.99 7.21
CA ILE A 422 -2.59 -6.65 6.36
C ILE A 422 -2.67 -8.14 6.64
N ILE A 423 -1.55 -8.86 6.84
CA ILE A 423 -1.57 -10.31 7.08
C ILE A 423 -2.26 -10.70 8.41
N ASP A 424 -2.31 -9.79 9.38
CA ASP A 424 -3.10 -9.98 10.61
C ASP A 424 -4.59 -9.69 10.38
N TRP A 425 -4.90 -8.72 9.52
CA TRP A 425 -6.27 -8.39 9.13
C TRP A 425 -6.91 -9.41 8.18
N ASP A 426 -6.16 -9.88 7.19
CA ASP A 426 -6.59 -10.70 6.06
C ASP A 426 -5.34 -11.38 5.45
N THR A 427 -5.07 -12.61 5.90
CA THR A 427 -3.90 -13.36 5.47
C THR A 427 -3.94 -13.65 3.98
N ASP A 428 -5.06 -14.13 3.45
CA ASP A 428 -5.18 -14.48 2.03
C ASP A 428 -5.10 -13.25 1.11
N LEU A 429 -5.52 -12.06 1.55
CA LEU A 429 -5.25 -10.81 0.83
C LEU A 429 -3.75 -10.52 0.77
N ALA A 430 -3.02 -10.67 1.88
CA ALA A 430 -1.57 -10.45 1.89
C ALA A 430 -0.85 -11.44 0.94
N LEU A 431 -1.27 -12.72 0.94
CA LEU A 431 -0.72 -13.73 0.04
C LEU A 431 -1.02 -13.43 -1.44
N GLU A 432 -2.23 -12.94 -1.76
CA GLU A 432 -2.56 -12.49 -3.12
C GLU A 432 -1.67 -11.35 -3.60
N ILE A 433 -1.34 -10.39 -2.72
CA ILE A 433 -0.44 -9.29 -3.05
C ILE A 433 1.00 -9.80 -3.23
N VAL A 434 1.51 -10.65 -2.34
CA VAL A 434 2.83 -11.29 -2.48
C VAL A 434 2.91 -12.02 -3.82
N LYS A 435 1.89 -12.82 -4.15
CA LYS A 435 1.80 -13.51 -5.45
C LYS A 435 1.82 -12.53 -6.62
N SER A 436 1.09 -11.42 -6.52
CA SER A 436 1.09 -10.39 -7.57
C SER A 436 2.48 -9.78 -7.80
N TRP A 437 3.27 -9.57 -6.75
CA TRP A 437 4.64 -9.09 -6.87
C TRP A 437 5.57 -10.14 -7.50
N TYR A 438 5.47 -11.40 -7.08
CA TYR A 438 6.29 -12.47 -7.65
C TYR A 438 5.89 -12.87 -9.07
N ASN A 439 4.69 -12.51 -9.55
CA ASN A 439 4.34 -12.65 -10.97
C ASN A 439 5.14 -11.69 -11.88
N LEU A 440 5.80 -10.68 -11.31
CA LEU A 440 6.64 -9.72 -12.04
C LEU A 440 8.11 -10.14 -12.10
N ILE A 441 8.48 -11.24 -11.44
CA ILE A 441 9.87 -11.71 -11.44
C ILE A 441 10.27 -12.15 -12.85
N ASP A 442 11.42 -11.69 -13.32
CA ASP A 442 11.94 -12.12 -14.61
C ASP A 442 12.63 -13.50 -14.55
N GLU A 443 13.20 -13.90 -15.67
CA GLU A 443 13.91 -15.17 -15.84
C GLU A 443 15.21 -15.26 -15.03
N ASP A 444 15.84 -14.11 -14.74
CA ASP A 444 17.05 -14.03 -13.94
C ASP A 444 16.76 -13.98 -12.44
N GLY A 445 15.58 -13.50 -12.04
CA GLY A 445 15.16 -13.39 -10.64
C GLY A 445 15.00 -11.95 -10.15
N TRP A 446 15.06 -10.97 -11.04
CA TRP A 446 14.89 -9.56 -10.72
C TRP A 446 13.42 -9.17 -10.66
N ILE A 447 13.10 -8.25 -9.74
CA ILE A 447 11.83 -7.52 -9.68
C ILE A 447 12.19 -6.03 -9.56
N ALA A 448 11.62 -5.19 -10.43
CA ALA A 448 11.86 -3.75 -10.37
C ALA A 448 11.44 -3.16 -9.01
N ARG A 449 12.30 -2.32 -8.43
CA ARG A 449 12.08 -1.71 -7.10
C ARG A 449 10.84 -0.81 -7.05
N GLU A 450 10.51 -0.17 -8.17
CA GLU A 450 9.40 0.78 -8.29
C GLU A 450 8.57 0.45 -9.52
N GLN A 451 7.26 0.26 -9.32
CA GLN A 451 6.36 -0.29 -10.33
C GLN A 451 5.54 0.81 -11.01
N ILE A 452 6.07 1.36 -12.09
CA ILE A 452 5.51 2.50 -12.84
C ILE A 452 4.77 2.00 -14.10
N LEU A 453 3.61 1.39 -13.87
CA LEU A 453 2.81 0.74 -14.92
C LEU A 453 1.87 1.73 -15.62
N GLY A 454 2.21 2.08 -16.87
CA GLY A 454 1.37 2.90 -17.74
C GLY A 454 1.45 4.42 -17.49
N ASP A 455 0.79 5.20 -18.35
CA ASP A 455 0.95 6.66 -18.41
C ASP A 455 0.37 7.39 -17.19
N GLU A 456 -0.69 6.85 -16.58
CA GLU A 456 -1.25 7.42 -15.35
C GLU A 456 -0.23 7.39 -14.22
N ALA A 457 0.46 6.26 -14.02
CA ALA A 457 1.52 6.14 -13.02
C ALA A 457 2.73 7.02 -13.38
N ARG A 458 3.20 7.00 -14.63
CA ARG A 458 4.33 7.83 -15.10
C ARG A 458 4.09 9.33 -14.92
N SER A 459 2.84 9.78 -14.99
CA SER A 459 2.49 11.20 -14.79
C SER A 459 2.85 11.73 -13.39
N LYS A 460 3.06 10.83 -12.42
CA LYS A 460 3.43 11.14 -11.04
C LYS A 460 4.92 10.91 -10.74
N VAL A 461 5.75 10.63 -11.76
CA VAL A 461 7.18 10.32 -11.60
C VAL A 461 8.02 11.20 -12.52
N PRO A 462 9.00 11.96 -12.01
CA PRO A 462 9.99 12.65 -12.85
C PRO A 462 10.70 11.68 -13.79
N ALA A 463 11.01 12.11 -15.01
CA ALA A 463 11.49 11.24 -16.09
C ALA A 463 12.79 10.50 -15.72
N GLU A 464 13.65 11.13 -14.94
CA GLU A 464 14.93 10.59 -14.44
C GLU A 464 14.78 9.39 -13.49
N PHE A 465 13.61 9.18 -12.88
CA PHE A 465 13.33 8.06 -11.98
C PHE A 465 12.44 6.97 -12.61
N GLN A 466 12.02 7.14 -13.87
CA GLN A 466 11.11 6.19 -14.50
C GLN A 466 11.80 4.89 -14.92
N VAL A 467 13.06 4.96 -15.34
CA VAL A 467 13.82 3.83 -15.86
C VAL A 467 14.25 2.91 -14.73
N GLN A 468 13.98 1.61 -14.89
CA GLN A 468 14.39 0.56 -13.97
C GLN A 468 15.60 -0.21 -14.54
N TYR A 469 16.47 -0.71 -13.65
CA TYR A 469 17.74 -1.35 -14.01
C TYR A 469 17.82 -2.77 -13.42
N PRO A 470 17.98 -3.84 -14.22
CA PRO A 470 17.94 -5.23 -13.73
C PRO A 470 19.05 -5.67 -12.78
N HIS A 471 20.12 -4.89 -12.64
CA HIS A 471 21.19 -5.14 -11.67
C HIS A 471 21.01 -4.36 -10.36
N TYR A 472 20.00 -3.49 -10.27
CA TYR A 472 19.67 -2.73 -9.07
C TYR A 472 18.71 -3.53 -8.20
N ALA A 473 19.18 -3.85 -7.00
CA ALA A 473 18.42 -4.53 -5.97
C ALA A 473 17.65 -3.57 -5.05
N ASN A 474 16.83 -4.15 -4.18
CA ASN A 474 16.17 -3.45 -3.09
C ASN A 474 15.95 -4.41 -1.91
N PRO A 475 15.85 -3.95 -0.64
CA PRO A 475 15.66 -4.85 0.49
C PRO A 475 14.51 -5.85 0.29
N PRO A 476 14.72 -7.14 0.56
CA PRO A 476 13.79 -8.24 0.27
C PRO A 476 12.69 -8.36 1.34
N THR A 477 11.99 -7.25 1.63
CA THR A 477 11.07 -7.16 2.79
C THR A 477 9.84 -8.05 2.67
N LEU A 478 9.47 -8.53 1.47
CA LEU A 478 8.41 -9.54 1.30
C LEU A 478 8.68 -10.84 2.07
N TYR A 479 9.95 -11.15 2.37
CA TYR A 479 10.29 -12.31 3.21
C TYR A 479 9.86 -12.13 4.68
N LEU A 480 9.71 -10.90 5.17
CA LEU A 480 9.14 -10.63 6.51
C LEU A 480 7.68 -11.11 6.59
N VAL A 481 6.94 -10.94 5.50
CA VAL A 481 5.55 -11.40 5.37
C VAL A 481 5.50 -12.93 5.34
N LEU A 482 6.46 -13.56 4.66
CA LEU A 482 6.60 -15.02 4.66
C LEU A 482 6.91 -15.54 6.06
N GLU A 483 7.83 -14.93 6.82
CA GLU A 483 8.08 -15.33 8.22
C GLU A 483 6.79 -15.27 9.06
N SER A 484 6.01 -14.19 8.93
CA SER A 484 4.71 -14.08 9.62
C SER A 484 3.71 -15.15 9.18
N PHE A 485 3.65 -15.47 7.88
CA PHE A 485 2.78 -16.53 7.36
C PHE A 485 3.18 -17.92 7.89
N LEU A 486 4.47 -18.24 7.89
CA LEU A 486 5.00 -19.50 8.41
C LEU A 486 4.66 -19.69 9.88
N GLU A 487 4.79 -18.63 10.70
CA GLU A 487 4.39 -18.69 12.11
C GLU A 487 2.90 -18.97 12.30
N LYS A 488 2.03 -18.35 11.47
CA LYS A 488 0.58 -18.60 11.50
C LYS A 488 0.25 -20.04 11.13
N LEU A 489 0.87 -20.58 10.07
CA LEU A 489 0.71 -21.99 9.66
C LEU A 489 1.16 -22.96 10.75
N GLN A 490 2.31 -22.71 11.38
CA GLN A 490 2.83 -23.57 12.45
C GLN A 490 1.92 -23.58 13.69
N LYS A 491 1.43 -22.40 14.11
CA LYS A 491 0.49 -22.29 15.23
C LYS A 491 -0.81 -23.06 14.97
N SER A 492 -1.35 -22.98 13.75
CA SER A 492 -2.54 -23.72 13.33
C SER A 492 -2.34 -25.24 13.39
N ASN A 493 -1.21 -25.74 12.86
CA ASN A 493 -0.87 -27.17 12.87
C ASN A 493 -0.61 -27.73 14.29
N GLY A 494 -0.08 -26.92 15.21
CA GLY A 494 0.22 -27.31 16.59
C GLY A 494 -1.02 -27.41 17.51
N SER A 495 -2.10 -26.70 17.17
CA SER A 495 -3.38 -26.77 17.87
C SER A 495 -4.31 -27.82 17.27
N GLN A 496 -3.90 -29.09 17.28
CA GLN A 496 -4.84 -30.21 17.09
C GLN A 496 -5.69 -30.42 18.34
N ASP A 497 -6.62 -29.50 18.61
CA ASP A 497 -7.86 -29.89 19.28
C ASP A 497 -8.93 -30.02 18.20
N SER A 498 -9.16 -31.27 17.82
CA SER A 498 -10.20 -31.66 16.87
C SER A 498 -11.56 -31.15 17.35
N GLY A 499 -12.17 -30.27 16.57
CA GLY A 499 -13.59 -29.95 16.67
C GLY A 499 -13.95 -28.79 17.59
N LYS A 500 -13.76 -27.57 17.11
CA LYS A 500 -14.80 -26.53 17.17
C LYS A 500 -14.72 -25.73 15.88
N GLU A 501 -15.77 -25.85 15.08
CA GLU A 501 -16.12 -24.91 14.02
C GLU A 501 -15.98 -23.47 14.56
N ARG A 502 -14.85 -22.82 14.29
CA ARG A 502 -14.80 -21.36 14.17
C ARG A 502 -14.96 -21.00 12.70
N LEU A 503 -15.97 -21.57 12.04
CA LEU A 503 -16.58 -20.93 10.89
C LEU A 503 -17.39 -19.76 11.45
N SER A 504 -16.71 -18.65 11.77
CA SER A 504 -17.41 -17.38 11.81
C SER A 504 -18.01 -17.22 10.42
N THR A 505 -19.32 -17.08 10.34
CA THR A 505 -20.11 -17.15 9.10
C THR A 505 -19.86 -15.97 8.15
N GLY A 506 -18.77 -15.21 8.35
CA GLY A 506 -18.43 -14.01 7.61
C GLY A 506 -16.96 -13.83 7.22
N ASP A 507 -16.00 -14.60 7.79
CA ASP A 507 -14.55 -14.33 7.59
C ASP A 507 -13.71 -15.53 7.09
N PHE A 508 -14.34 -16.57 6.56
CA PHE A 508 -13.65 -17.77 6.05
C PHE A 508 -12.58 -17.50 4.98
N LEU A 509 -12.75 -16.46 4.15
CA LEU A 509 -11.79 -16.18 3.07
C LEU A 509 -10.53 -15.46 3.55
N GLN A 510 -10.58 -14.79 4.70
CA GLN A 510 -9.46 -13.99 5.22
C GLN A 510 -8.36 -14.86 5.84
N THR A 511 -8.68 -16.09 6.22
CA THR A 511 -7.78 -17.05 6.89
C THR A 511 -7.77 -18.41 6.21
N ALA A 512 -8.33 -18.54 5.01
CA ALA A 512 -8.50 -19.81 4.30
C ALA A 512 -7.19 -20.60 4.18
N SER A 513 -6.08 -19.93 3.86
CA SER A 513 -4.77 -20.58 3.72
C SER A 513 -4.16 -21.06 5.05
N VAL A 514 -4.63 -20.54 6.19
CA VAL A 514 -4.20 -20.95 7.54
C VAL A 514 -5.13 -22.01 8.14
N ASP A 515 -6.43 -21.86 7.89
CA ASP A 515 -7.47 -22.78 8.35
C ASP A 515 -7.46 -24.10 7.55
N ASN A 516 -6.93 -24.09 6.32
CA ASN A 516 -6.72 -25.26 5.48
C ASN A 516 -5.21 -25.41 5.18
N PRO A 517 -4.42 -26.09 6.03
CA PRO A 517 -2.96 -26.13 5.91
C PRO A 517 -2.43 -26.62 4.56
N GLU A 518 -3.10 -27.56 3.88
CA GLU A 518 -2.68 -28.00 2.54
C GLU A 518 -2.76 -26.88 1.49
N LEU A 519 -3.73 -25.97 1.59
CA LEU A 519 -3.80 -24.80 0.71
C LEU A 519 -2.60 -23.87 0.95
N GLY A 520 -2.26 -23.63 2.23
CA GLY A 520 -1.07 -22.85 2.59
C GLY A 520 0.24 -23.51 2.15
N LEU A 521 0.34 -24.85 2.24
CA LEU A 521 1.49 -25.61 1.76
C LEU A 521 1.58 -25.59 0.23
N GLU A 522 0.47 -25.71 -0.48
CA GLU A 522 0.43 -25.59 -1.95
C GLU A 522 0.86 -24.19 -2.41
N TYR A 523 0.40 -23.14 -1.71
CA TYR A 523 0.86 -21.78 -1.94
C TYR A 523 2.39 -21.68 -1.80
N LEU A 524 2.97 -22.18 -0.71
CA LEU A 524 4.42 -22.18 -0.51
C LEU A 524 5.17 -22.99 -1.57
N ARG A 525 4.68 -24.17 -1.93
CA ARG A 525 5.26 -25.01 -3.00
C ARG A 525 5.27 -24.28 -4.34
N SER A 526 4.20 -23.54 -4.66
CA SER A 526 4.09 -22.77 -5.90
C SER A 526 5.02 -21.55 -5.91
N LEU A 527 5.20 -20.90 -4.76
CA LEU A 527 6.00 -19.68 -4.62
C LEU A 527 7.50 -19.98 -4.53
N TYR A 528 7.87 -21.10 -3.91
CA TYR A 528 9.27 -21.45 -3.59
C TYR A 528 10.25 -21.33 -4.77
N PRO A 529 9.96 -21.82 -5.99
CA PRO A 529 10.89 -21.67 -7.12
C PRO A 529 11.20 -20.21 -7.46
N LEU A 530 10.24 -19.30 -7.27
CA LEU A 530 10.41 -17.86 -7.51
C LEU A 530 11.26 -17.22 -6.41
N LEU A 531 11.02 -17.60 -5.14
CA LEU A 531 11.84 -17.17 -4.00
C LEU A 531 13.29 -17.60 -4.16
N ARG A 532 13.53 -18.86 -4.52
CA ARG A 532 14.88 -19.39 -4.75
C ARG A 532 15.55 -18.67 -5.92
N ARG A 533 14.82 -18.39 -7.00
CA ARG A 533 15.34 -17.62 -8.15
C ARG A 533 15.80 -16.22 -7.72
N GLN A 534 14.95 -15.49 -6.99
CA GLN A 534 15.31 -14.17 -6.49
C GLN A 534 16.53 -14.22 -5.56
N TYR A 535 16.58 -15.18 -4.63
CA TYR A 535 17.73 -15.35 -3.75
C TYR A 535 19.04 -15.60 -4.51
N LEU A 536 19.01 -16.49 -5.51
CA LEU A 536 20.18 -16.74 -6.36
C LEU A 536 20.58 -15.51 -7.19
N TRP A 537 19.60 -14.73 -7.64
CA TRP A 537 19.83 -13.45 -8.31
C TRP A 537 20.54 -12.45 -7.38
N PHE A 538 20.10 -12.30 -6.12
CA PHE A 538 20.79 -11.47 -5.14
C PHE A 538 22.23 -11.95 -4.91
N LYS A 539 22.42 -13.27 -4.71
CA LYS A 539 23.76 -13.84 -4.51
C LYS A 539 24.70 -13.57 -5.68
N LYS A 540 24.18 -13.60 -6.91
CA LYS A 540 24.96 -13.36 -8.13
C LYS A 540 25.26 -11.87 -8.32
N THR A 541 24.24 -11.03 -8.30
CA THR A 541 24.34 -9.61 -8.72
C THR A 541 24.88 -8.70 -7.64
N GLN A 542 24.66 -9.03 -6.37
CA GLN A 542 25.07 -8.20 -5.24
C GLN A 542 26.28 -8.78 -4.50
N PHE A 543 26.98 -9.76 -5.08
CA PHE A 543 28.20 -10.32 -4.50
C PHE A 543 29.24 -9.21 -4.28
N GLY A 544 29.88 -9.22 -3.11
CA GLY A 544 30.98 -8.33 -2.75
C GLY A 544 32.31 -9.04 -2.94
N ASP A 545 33.33 -8.31 -3.39
CA ASP A 545 34.62 -8.92 -3.68
C ASP A 545 35.39 -9.30 -2.40
N LEU A 546 35.81 -10.56 -2.34
CA LEU A 546 36.60 -11.16 -1.26
C LEU A 546 37.97 -11.66 -1.73
N LYS A 547 38.30 -11.52 -3.02
CA LYS A 547 39.46 -12.18 -3.64
C LYS A 547 40.58 -11.21 -4.00
N GLU A 548 40.25 -10.01 -4.46
CA GLU A 548 41.27 -9.08 -4.96
C GLU A 548 41.98 -8.30 -3.85
N TYR A 549 41.37 -8.22 -2.67
CA TYR A 549 41.85 -7.39 -1.55
C TYR A 549 42.25 -8.22 -0.32
N ASP A 550 43.10 -7.65 0.55
CA ASP A 550 43.55 -8.31 1.77
C ASP A 550 42.49 -8.23 2.88
N ARG A 551 41.64 -9.27 2.93
CA ARG A 551 40.60 -9.41 3.95
C ARG A 551 40.41 -10.88 4.36
N GLU A 552 40.27 -11.11 5.65
CA GLU A 552 39.96 -12.43 6.20
C GLU A 552 38.45 -12.60 6.39
N ALA A 553 37.91 -13.71 5.89
CA ALA A 553 36.51 -14.06 6.04
C ALA A 553 36.37 -15.57 6.23
N TYR A 554 35.56 -16.00 7.21
CA TYR A 554 35.23 -17.41 7.40
C TYR A 554 34.66 -18.05 6.13
N SER A 555 33.72 -17.37 5.46
CA SER A 555 33.16 -17.82 4.18
C SER A 555 33.61 -16.95 3.01
N LYS A 556 34.19 -17.59 1.98
CA LYS A 556 34.55 -16.92 0.71
C LYS A 556 33.37 -16.73 -0.25
N LYS A 557 32.15 -16.97 0.20
CA LYS A 557 30.92 -16.89 -0.61
C LYS A 557 29.90 -15.91 -0.08
N GLU A 558 30.05 -15.44 1.16
CA GLU A 558 29.02 -14.69 1.89
C GLU A 558 29.51 -13.28 2.22
N ALA A 559 29.62 -12.44 1.19
CA ALA A 559 29.88 -11.02 1.34
C ALA A 559 29.16 -10.28 0.20
N TYR A 560 28.62 -9.10 0.50
CA TYR A 560 27.67 -8.45 -0.38
C TYR A 560 27.89 -6.94 -0.43
N ARG A 561 27.66 -6.36 -1.62
CA ARG A 561 27.74 -4.93 -1.89
C ARG A 561 26.55 -4.49 -2.72
N TRP A 562 25.95 -3.37 -2.33
CA TRP A 562 24.88 -2.73 -3.09
C TRP A 562 25.44 -2.19 -4.41
N ARG A 563 24.82 -2.56 -5.52
CA ARG A 563 25.05 -1.93 -6.83
C ARG A 563 24.22 -0.66 -6.98
N GLY A 564 24.63 0.24 -7.87
CA GLY A 564 23.90 1.46 -8.23
C GLY A 564 24.11 2.65 -7.30
N ARG A 565 25.12 2.62 -6.43
CA ARG A 565 25.42 3.77 -5.57
C ARG A 565 26.14 4.88 -6.34
N SER A 566 25.91 6.12 -5.93
CA SER A 566 26.67 7.30 -6.33
C SER A 566 27.58 7.76 -5.19
N ILE A 567 28.19 8.93 -5.34
CA ILE A 567 28.95 9.58 -4.26
C ILE A 567 28.02 9.90 -3.08
N GLN A 568 26.84 10.47 -3.34
CA GLN A 568 25.94 10.97 -2.28
C GLN A 568 24.87 9.97 -1.87
N HIS A 569 24.53 8.99 -2.72
CA HIS A 569 23.34 8.15 -2.52
C HIS A 569 23.57 6.66 -2.77
N CYS A 570 22.85 5.82 -2.03
CA CYS A 570 22.75 4.37 -2.23
C CYS A 570 21.27 3.95 -2.34
N LEU A 571 20.59 4.40 -3.41
CA LEU A 571 19.12 4.24 -3.60
C LEU A 571 18.63 2.78 -3.52
N THR A 572 19.49 1.85 -3.92
CA THR A 572 19.19 0.41 -3.90
C THR A 572 19.08 -0.14 -2.49
N SER A 573 19.72 0.47 -1.48
CA SER A 573 19.57 0.02 -0.09
C SER A 573 18.24 0.43 0.55
N GLY A 574 17.50 1.35 -0.06
CA GLY A 574 16.31 2.00 0.53
C GLY A 574 16.62 3.03 1.61
N LEU A 575 17.92 3.30 1.89
CA LEU A 575 18.39 4.31 2.85
C LEU A 575 19.25 5.33 2.11
N ASP A 576 18.60 6.06 1.21
CA ASP A 576 19.19 6.79 0.09
C ASP A 576 20.43 7.62 0.43
N ASP A 577 20.34 8.56 1.38
CA ASP A 577 21.43 9.47 1.75
C ASP A 577 22.16 9.05 3.04
N TYR A 578 21.94 7.82 3.55
CA TYR A 578 22.67 7.35 4.73
C TYR A 578 24.19 7.34 4.44
N PRO A 579 25.06 7.89 5.31
CA PRO A 579 26.49 7.96 5.05
C PRO A 579 27.11 6.57 4.84
N ARG A 580 27.80 6.39 3.71
CA ARG A 580 28.53 5.18 3.29
C ARG A 580 30.03 5.48 3.15
N PRO A 581 30.91 4.47 2.96
CA PRO A 581 32.33 4.72 2.70
C PRO A 581 32.59 5.76 1.61
N GLN A 582 33.62 6.59 1.82
CA GLN A 582 34.03 7.67 0.92
C GLN A 582 35.56 7.62 0.68
N PRO A 583 36.02 7.76 -0.58
CA PRO A 583 35.20 7.76 -1.81
C PRO A 583 34.52 6.39 -2.04
N PRO A 584 33.48 6.30 -2.89
CA PRO A 584 32.89 5.01 -3.25
C PRO A 584 33.93 4.07 -3.88
N HIS A 585 33.95 2.80 -3.48
CA HIS A 585 34.96 1.84 -3.91
C HIS A 585 34.35 0.47 -4.30
N PRO A 586 34.82 -0.20 -5.38
CA PRO A 586 34.32 -1.52 -5.78
C PRO A 586 34.46 -2.60 -4.70
N GLY A 587 35.50 -2.47 -3.86
CA GLY A 587 35.80 -3.36 -2.73
C GLY A 587 34.94 -3.16 -1.47
N GLU A 588 33.95 -2.27 -1.49
CA GLU A 588 33.03 -2.10 -0.35
C GLU A 588 32.23 -3.36 -0.03
N LEU A 589 31.86 -3.54 1.23
CA LEU A 589 30.87 -4.51 1.68
C LEU A 589 29.88 -3.82 2.62
N HIS A 590 28.60 -4.14 2.46
CA HIS A 590 27.53 -3.46 3.17
C HIS A 590 26.86 -4.38 4.20
N VAL A 591 26.88 -3.98 5.47
CA VAL A 591 26.44 -4.84 6.58
C VAL A 591 24.93 -5.02 6.61
N ASP A 592 24.18 -4.00 6.18
CA ASP A 592 22.73 -4.07 6.02
C ASP A 592 22.34 -5.10 4.96
N LEU A 593 23.04 -5.14 3.82
CA LEU A 593 22.80 -6.13 2.78
C LEU A 593 23.15 -7.55 3.22
N LEU A 594 24.28 -7.76 3.89
CA LEU A 594 24.63 -9.07 4.46
C LEU A 594 23.57 -9.53 5.47
N SER A 595 23.03 -8.61 6.26
CA SER A 595 21.95 -8.89 7.21
C SER A 595 20.64 -9.28 6.50
N TRP A 596 20.26 -8.57 5.43
CA TRP A 596 19.11 -8.94 4.60
C TRP A 596 19.26 -10.32 3.99
N MET A 597 20.46 -10.65 3.48
CA MET A 597 20.77 -11.98 2.97
C MET A 597 20.67 -13.04 4.05
N GLY A 598 21.08 -12.74 5.29
CA GLY A 598 20.89 -13.62 6.44
C GLY A 598 19.43 -13.94 6.71
N MET A 599 18.56 -12.91 6.73
CA MET A 599 17.12 -13.08 6.89
C MET A 599 16.52 -13.90 5.74
N MET A 600 16.79 -13.56 4.48
CA MET A 600 16.31 -14.33 3.32
C MET A 600 16.72 -15.80 3.40
N THR A 601 17.99 -16.06 3.73
CA THR A 601 18.54 -17.42 3.83
C THR A 601 17.84 -18.22 4.92
N ARG A 602 17.65 -17.61 6.11
CA ARG A 602 16.93 -18.23 7.23
C ARG A 602 15.48 -18.54 6.86
N THR A 603 14.78 -17.61 6.21
CA THR A 603 13.40 -17.83 5.78
C THR A 603 13.31 -18.95 4.74
N LEU A 604 14.22 -18.98 3.75
CA LEU A 604 14.27 -20.05 2.75
C LEU A 604 14.56 -21.42 3.34
N ALA A 605 15.45 -21.51 4.33
CA ALA A 605 15.70 -22.75 5.06
C ALA A 605 14.40 -23.30 5.68
N LYS A 606 13.63 -22.43 6.36
CA LYS A 606 12.33 -22.79 6.95
C LYS A 606 11.32 -23.22 5.89
N VAL A 607 11.20 -22.48 4.78
CA VAL A 607 10.26 -22.83 3.70
C VAL A 607 10.65 -24.18 3.09
N ALA A 608 11.93 -24.37 2.76
CA ALA A 608 12.44 -25.60 2.16
C ALA A 608 12.17 -26.83 3.05
N ASP A 609 12.40 -26.72 4.37
CA ASP A 609 12.05 -27.77 5.32
C ASP A 609 10.54 -28.09 5.30
N ILE A 610 9.69 -27.06 5.34
CA ILE A 610 8.23 -27.20 5.35
C ILE A 610 7.70 -27.83 4.06
N VAL A 611 8.27 -27.49 2.90
CA VAL A 611 7.83 -28.04 1.60
C VAL A 611 8.52 -29.35 1.22
N GLY A 612 9.41 -29.87 2.07
CA GLY A 612 10.04 -31.18 1.89
C GLY A 612 11.27 -31.19 0.97
N LEU A 613 12.10 -30.14 1.03
CA LEU A 613 13.33 -29.97 0.24
C LEU A 613 14.57 -29.91 1.16
N PRO A 614 14.99 -31.05 1.75
CA PRO A 614 16.04 -31.07 2.78
C PRO A 614 17.44 -30.73 2.27
N GLU A 615 17.75 -30.99 1.00
CA GLU A 615 19.05 -30.62 0.40
C GLU A 615 19.19 -29.10 0.31
N ASP A 616 18.13 -28.42 -0.16
CA ASP A 616 18.04 -26.96 -0.21
C ASP A 616 18.13 -26.36 1.20
N ALA A 617 17.39 -26.91 2.17
CA ALA A 617 17.46 -26.47 3.55
C ALA A 617 18.88 -26.59 4.14
N GLN A 618 19.59 -27.68 3.84
CA GLN A 618 20.98 -27.86 4.27
C GLN A 618 21.92 -26.82 3.61
N GLU A 619 21.75 -26.53 2.32
CA GLU A 619 22.49 -25.49 1.60
C GLU A 619 22.29 -24.11 2.25
N TYR A 620 21.05 -23.74 2.55
CA TYR A 620 20.74 -22.47 3.20
C TYR A 620 21.32 -22.40 4.63
N ASN A 621 21.24 -23.48 5.40
CA ASN A 621 21.83 -23.51 6.74
C ASN A 621 23.37 -23.33 6.71
N GLN A 622 24.06 -23.89 5.71
CA GLN A 622 25.51 -23.65 5.52
C GLN A 622 25.82 -22.20 5.13
N ALA A 623 25.00 -21.61 4.25
CA ALA A 623 25.14 -20.20 3.91
C ALA A 623 24.88 -19.29 5.11
N LEU A 624 23.88 -19.60 5.94
CA LEU A 624 23.55 -18.86 7.16
C LEU A 624 24.68 -18.92 8.20
N ASP A 625 25.32 -20.08 8.37
CA ASP A 625 26.54 -20.24 9.18
C ASP A 625 27.66 -19.30 8.68
N GLY A 626 27.89 -19.29 7.36
CA GLY A 626 28.87 -18.40 6.72
C GLY A 626 28.55 -16.92 6.92
N ILE A 627 27.28 -16.52 6.76
CA ILE A 627 26.81 -15.14 6.98
C ILE A 627 27.02 -14.72 8.43
N SER A 628 26.68 -15.58 9.38
CA SER A 628 26.77 -15.27 10.83
C SER A 628 28.21 -15.03 11.27
N HIS A 629 29.17 -15.82 10.77
CA HIS A 629 30.59 -15.60 11.04
C HIS A 629 31.11 -14.35 10.32
N ASN A 630 30.78 -14.17 9.04
CA ASN A 630 31.24 -13.02 8.25
C ASN A 630 30.67 -11.68 8.75
N LEU A 631 29.51 -11.65 9.41
CA LEU A 631 29.03 -10.46 10.12
C LEU A 631 30.03 -9.97 11.17
N VAL A 632 30.75 -10.88 11.82
CA VAL A 632 31.78 -10.52 12.79
C VAL A 632 33.09 -10.23 12.07
N ASP A 633 33.58 -11.18 11.26
CA ASP A 633 34.90 -11.08 10.61
C ASP A 633 35.06 -9.83 9.75
N LEU A 634 33.99 -9.43 9.03
CA LEU A 634 34.04 -8.36 8.04
C LEU A 634 33.38 -7.05 8.49
N HIS A 635 32.60 -7.04 9.56
CA HIS A 635 31.76 -5.88 9.89
C HIS A 635 31.78 -5.47 11.35
N TRP A 636 32.34 -6.25 12.27
CA TRP A 636 32.37 -5.87 13.69
C TRP A 636 33.62 -5.04 14.03
N SER A 637 33.41 -3.80 14.47
CA SER A 637 34.50 -2.94 14.95
C SER A 637 34.61 -3.01 16.47
N GLU A 638 35.64 -3.67 16.99
CA GLU A 638 35.94 -3.69 18.43
C GLU A 638 36.17 -2.27 18.99
N SER A 639 36.83 -1.41 18.21
CA SER A 639 37.14 -0.04 18.62
C SER A 639 35.90 0.86 18.72
N SER A 640 34.95 0.70 17.78
CA SER A 640 33.72 1.49 17.75
C SER A 640 32.58 0.86 18.56
N GLY A 641 32.68 -0.43 18.87
CA GLY A 641 31.68 -1.21 19.59
C GLY A 641 30.39 -1.39 18.81
N CYS A 642 30.45 -1.43 17.47
CA CYS A 642 29.29 -1.56 16.60
C CYS A 642 29.62 -2.26 15.29
N PHE A 643 28.58 -2.68 14.57
CA PHE A 643 28.68 -3.15 13.20
C PHE A 643 28.81 -1.97 12.22
N CYS A 644 29.62 -2.14 11.18
CA CYS A 644 30.03 -1.09 10.25
C CYS A 644 30.05 -1.63 8.82
N ASP A 645 29.85 -0.75 7.84
CA ASP A 645 30.22 -1.07 6.46
C ASP A 645 31.74 -1.22 6.36
N ALA A 646 32.18 -2.02 5.39
CA ALA A 646 33.59 -2.20 5.10
C ALA A 646 33.96 -1.59 3.75
N THR A 647 35.22 -1.18 3.64
CA THR A 647 35.85 -0.73 2.41
C THR A 647 37.30 -1.21 2.41
N ILE A 648 38.07 -0.70 1.46
CA ILE A 648 39.49 -0.93 1.31
C ILE A 648 40.23 0.40 1.50
N ASP A 649 41.35 0.37 2.20
CA ASP A 649 42.22 1.53 2.38
C ASP A 649 43.23 1.70 1.23
N ASP A 650 44.07 2.74 1.32
CA ASP A 650 45.10 3.06 0.31
C ASP A 650 46.14 1.94 0.12
N PHE A 651 46.19 0.94 1.01
CA PHE A 651 47.11 -0.20 0.96
C PHE A 651 46.43 -1.50 0.51
N GLU A 652 45.19 -1.41 0.04
CA GLU A 652 44.36 -2.56 -0.35
C GLU A 652 43.94 -3.47 0.84
N GLU A 653 44.04 -2.95 2.07
CA GLU A 653 43.70 -3.66 3.31
C GLU A 653 42.25 -3.40 3.74
N HIS A 654 41.65 -4.37 4.43
CA HIS A 654 40.30 -4.27 4.99
C HIS A 654 40.16 -3.11 6.01
N ALA A 655 39.21 -2.21 5.76
CA ALA A 655 38.90 -1.08 6.63
C ALA A 655 37.40 -0.99 6.96
N LEU A 656 37.08 -0.62 8.20
CA LEU A 656 35.69 -0.43 8.65
C LEU A 656 35.32 1.05 8.72
N VAL A 657 34.18 1.41 8.14
CA VAL A 657 33.61 2.76 8.15
C VAL A 657 32.35 2.78 9.00
N CYS A 658 32.48 3.32 10.20
CA CYS A 658 31.47 3.22 11.25
C CYS A 658 30.62 4.49 11.36
N HIS A 659 29.54 4.55 10.58
CA HIS A 659 28.49 5.54 10.78
C HIS A 659 27.39 4.94 11.67
N LYS A 660 27.43 5.24 12.98
CA LYS A 660 26.45 4.73 13.95
C LYS A 660 25.04 5.22 13.61
N GLY A 661 24.11 4.29 13.44
CA GLY A 661 22.73 4.56 13.04
C GLY A 661 22.00 3.27 12.74
N TYR A 662 20.93 3.34 11.94
CA TYR A 662 20.17 2.16 11.53
C TYR A 662 21.06 1.05 10.97
N ILE A 663 22.03 1.38 10.12
CA ILE A 663 22.95 0.40 9.49
C ILE A 663 23.70 -0.43 10.52
N SER A 664 24.21 0.20 11.58
CA SER A 664 24.88 -0.50 12.68
C SER A 664 23.97 -1.43 13.49
N LEU A 665 22.65 -1.30 13.35
CA LEU A 665 21.66 -2.13 14.04
C LEU A 665 21.20 -3.31 13.19
N PHE A 666 21.48 -3.38 11.88
CA PHE A 666 20.87 -4.38 10.98
C PHE A 666 21.03 -5.84 11.41
N PRO A 667 22.19 -6.29 11.92
CA PRO A 667 22.32 -7.66 12.41
C PRO A 667 21.33 -7.97 13.53
N PHE A 668 21.08 -7.00 14.42
CA PHE A 668 20.04 -7.08 15.45
C PHE A 668 18.64 -7.01 14.86
N LEU A 669 18.37 -6.04 13.97
CA LEU A 669 17.06 -5.84 13.34
C LEU A 669 16.57 -7.06 12.56
N MET A 670 17.49 -7.83 11.98
CA MET A 670 17.21 -9.06 11.24
C MET A 670 17.18 -10.32 12.12
N GLY A 671 17.46 -10.20 13.42
CA GLY A 671 17.48 -11.33 14.35
C GLY A 671 18.61 -12.31 14.09
N LEU A 672 19.81 -11.81 13.83
CA LEU A 672 21.02 -12.59 13.53
C LEU A 672 22.00 -12.66 14.71
N LEU A 673 21.63 -12.10 15.88
CA LEU A 673 22.45 -12.15 17.09
C LEU A 673 21.85 -13.12 18.10
N GLU A 674 22.69 -13.93 18.72
CA GLU A 674 22.26 -14.84 19.78
C GLU A 674 21.90 -14.09 21.08
N PRO A 675 20.94 -14.57 21.88
CA PRO A 675 20.49 -13.88 23.10
C PRO A 675 21.56 -13.66 24.17
N ASP A 676 22.65 -14.45 24.17
CA ASP A 676 23.76 -14.37 25.10
C ASP A 676 25.05 -13.78 24.49
N ASP A 677 25.05 -13.36 23.22
CA ASP A 677 26.20 -12.71 22.58
C ASP A 677 26.50 -11.34 23.24
N ALA A 678 27.75 -11.13 23.66
CA ALA A 678 28.22 -9.85 24.19
C ALA A 678 27.99 -8.65 23.25
N LYS A 679 27.99 -8.87 21.93
CA LYS A 679 27.73 -7.84 20.92
C LYS A 679 26.28 -7.35 20.96
N LEU A 680 25.31 -8.21 21.30
CA LEU A 680 23.93 -7.79 21.51
C LEU A 680 23.83 -6.73 22.62
N GLY A 681 24.58 -6.92 23.72
CA GLY A 681 24.66 -5.93 24.80
C GLY A 681 25.10 -4.54 24.32
N LYS A 682 26.13 -4.49 23.46
CA LYS A 682 26.66 -3.26 22.85
C LYS A 682 25.67 -2.62 21.88
N VAL A 683 25.00 -3.42 21.05
CA VAL A 683 23.95 -2.92 20.14
C VAL A 683 22.80 -2.30 20.92
N LEU A 684 22.36 -2.94 22.02
CA LEU A 684 21.34 -2.40 22.90
C LEU A 684 21.82 -1.14 23.66
N ASP A 685 23.11 -1.03 23.98
CA ASP A 685 23.70 0.20 24.56
C ASP A 685 23.61 1.35 23.56
N LEU A 686 23.99 1.11 22.30
CA LEU A 686 23.91 2.09 21.22
C LEU A 686 22.47 2.52 20.93
N LEU A 687 21.55 1.56 20.82
CA LEU A 687 20.13 1.82 20.57
C LEU A 687 19.51 2.68 21.68
N GLY A 688 19.86 2.40 22.93
CA GLY A 688 19.34 3.08 24.12
C GLY A 688 20.03 4.39 24.50
N ASP A 689 21.16 4.77 23.88
CA ASP A 689 21.89 5.99 24.22
C ASP A 689 21.22 7.22 23.61
N GLU A 690 20.76 8.14 24.48
CA GLU A 690 20.09 9.37 24.11
C GLU A 690 20.99 10.38 23.40
N ASN A 691 22.31 10.26 23.57
CA ASN A 691 23.30 11.06 22.86
C ASN A 691 23.68 10.46 21.50
N GLU A 692 23.22 9.25 21.21
CA GLU A 692 23.42 8.58 19.92
C GLU A 692 22.06 8.46 19.23
N LEU A 693 21.33 7.34 19.43
CA LEU A 693 20.16 6.99 18.63
C LEU A 693 18.82 7.19 19.34
N PHE A 694 18.74 7.05 20.67
CA PHE A 694 17.45 7.09 21.36
C PHE A 694 16.91 8.53 21.45
N SER A 695 15.72 8.79 20.92
CA SER A 695 15.05 10.09 21.06
C SER A 695 13.70 9.96 21.77
N PRO A 696 13.12 11.07 22.26
CA PRO A 696 11.75 11.09 22.78
C PRO A 696 10.70 10.66 21.74
N HIS A 697 11.06 10.56 20.46
CA HIS A 697 10.15 10.31 19.34
C HIS A 697 10.42 8.98 18.61
N GLY A 698 11.44 8.22 19.04
CA GLY A 698 11.87 6.97 18.42
C GLY A 698 13.39 6.87 18.26
N ILE A 699 13.87 5.83 17.59
CA ILE A 699 15.28 5.67 17.23
C ILE A 699 15.58 6.53 16.02
N ARG A 700 16.60 7.39 16.13
CA ARG A 700 17.13 8.23 15.03
C ARG A 700 17.75 7.35 13.96
N SER A 701 17.58 7.75 12.70
CA SER A 701 18.25 7.06 11.59
C SER A 701 19.77 7.10 11.70
N LEU A 702 20.33 8.21 12.16
CA LEU A 702 21.76 8.42 12.32
C LEU A 702 22.06 8.99 13.70
N SER A 703 23.21 8.62 14.27
CA SER A 703 23.67 9.13 15.56
C SER A 703 23.74 10.65 15.57
N LYS A 704 23.22 11.23 16.66
CA LYS A 704 23.32 12.66 16.96
C LYS A 704 24.77 13.16 17.09
N ARG A 705 25.74 12.27 17.30
CA ARG A 705 27.17 12.59 17.34
C ARG A 705 27.85 12.52 15.97
N SER A 706 27.18 12.00 14.95
CA SER A 706 27.71 11.98 13.60
C SER A 706 27.89 13.39 13.06
N GLU A 707 28.99 13.64 12.35
CA GLU A 707 29.18 14.91 11.65
C GLU A 707 28.16 15.13 10.52
N PHE A 708 27.57 14.04 10.01
CA PHE A 708 26.54 14.08 8.99
C PHE A 708 25.12 14.27 9.55
N TYR A 709 24.96 14.34 10.87
CA TYR A 709 23.65 14.46 11.50
C TYR A 709 22.94 15.76 11.09
N GLY A 710 21.75 15.64 10.50
CA GLY A 710 20.97 16.81 10.08
C GLY A 710 21.50 17.54 8.84
N THR A 711 22.44 16.95 8.09
CA THR A 711 23.11 17.56 6.92
C THR A 711 22.43 17.20 5.60
N ASP A 712 22.79 17.92 4.53
CA ASP A 712 22.32 17.72 3.15
C ASP A 712 20.78 17.64 3.04
N GLU A 713 20.25 16.59 2.41
CA GLU A 713 18.81 16.37 2.28
C GLU A 713 18.20 15.97 3.63
N ASN A 714 18.99 15.45 4.56
CA ASN A 714 18.53 15.00 5.87
C ASN A 714 17.32 14.05 5.79
N TYR A 715 17.44 13.02 4.94
CA TYR A 715 16.37 12.04 4.74
C TYR A 715 16.56 10.85 5.69
N TRP A 716 17.70 10.18 5.60
CA TRP A 716 18.17 9.10 6.49
C TRP A 716 19.31 9.55 7.40
N ARG A 717 19.53 10.86 7.56
CA ARG A 717 20.61 11.44 8.39
C ARG A 717 20.19 12.06 9.74
N SER A 718 18.99 11.77 10.20
CA SER A 718 18.50 12.06 11.55
C SER A 718 17.10 11.51 11.80
N PRO A 719 16.14 11.63 10.84
CA PRO A 719 14.72 11.42 11.13
C PRO A 719 14.39 10.04 11.68
N VAL A 720 13.26 9.97 12.39
CA VAL A 720 12.68 8.71 12.87
C VAL A 720 11.80 8.13 11.77
N TRP A 721 12.00 6.85 11.47
CA TRP A 721 11.28 6.11 10.43
C TRP A 721 10.61 4.88 11.03
N ILE A 722 9.30 4.72 10.80
CA ILE A 722 8.47 3.74 11.52
C ILE A 722 8.79 2.31 11.11
N ASN A 723 9.13 2.04 9.85
CA ASN A 723 9.55 0.73 9.37
C ASN A 723 10.75 0.15 10.14
N ILE A 724 11.85 0.89 10.26
CA ILE A 724 13.06 0.42 10.97
C ILE A 724 12.82 0.34 12.48
N ASN A 725 12.10 1.32 13.03
CA ASN A 725 11.71 1.31 14.44
C ASN A 725 10.78 0.15 14.80
N TYR A 726 9.91 -0.28 13.89
CA TYR A 726 9.07 -1.45 14.06
C TYR A 726 9.91 -2.74 14.13
N LEU A 727 10.91 -2.90 13.24
CA LEU A 727 11.84 -4.03 13.32
C LEU A 727 12.58 -4.05 14.66
N ALA A 728 13.05 -2.88 15.13
CA ALA A 728 13.68 -2.77 16.44
C ALA A 728 12.73 -3.19 17.57
N LEU A 729 11.46 -2.75 17.55
CA LEU A 729 10.45 -3.14 18.53
C LEU A 729 10.19 -4.65 18.55
N VAL A 730 10.06 -5.28 17.39
CA VAL A 730 9.84 -6.72 17.28
C VAL A 730 11.01 -7.47 17.92
N GLN A 731 12.24 -7.08 17.62
CA GLN A 731 13.43 -7.74 18.15
C GLN A 731 13.63 -7.47 19.65
N LEU A 732 13.40 -6.24 20.13
CA LEU A 732 13.41 -5.93 21.56
C LEU A 732 12.41 -6.80 22.32
N ARG A 733 11.20 -6.99 21.78
CA ARG A 733 10.18 -7.87 22.37
C ARG A 733 10.63 -9.32 22.39
N ASP A 734 11.19 -9.81 21.29
CA ASP A 734 11.68 -11.19 21.18
C ASP A 734 12.75 -11.49 22.25
N TYR A 735 13.81 -10.68 22.33
CA TYR A 735 14.84 -10.83 23.36
C TYR A 735 14.33 -10.61 24.79
N ALA A 736 13.30 -9.78 24.99
CA ALA A 736 12.70 -9.58 26.31
C ALA A 736 11.92 -10.81 26.81
N LEU A 737 11.41 -11.64 25.90
CA LEU A 737 10.65 -12.86 26.18
C LEU A 737 11.53 -14.11 26.26
N GLN A 738 12.73 -14.07 25.69
CA GLN A 738 13.69 -15.19 25.74
C GLN A 738 14.59 -15.13 26.99
N PRO A 739 15.05 -16.29 27.51
CA PRO A 739 16.07 -16.32 28.55
C PRO A 739 17.40 -15.76 28.03
N GLY A 740 17.94 -14.75 28.70
CA GLY A 740 19.25 -14.19 28.34
C GLY A 740 19.67 -13.05 29.27
N PRO A 741 20.97 -12.69 29.29
CA PRO A 741 21.49 -11.62 30.15
C PRO A 741 20.90 -10.24 29.81
N TYR A 742 20.38 -10.05 28.60
CA TYR A 742 19.86 -8.76 28.12
C TYR A 742 18.33 -8.64 28.15
N ALA A 743 17.60 -9.67 28.57
CA ALA A 743 16.14 -9.68 28.51
C ALA A 743 15.49 -8.50 29.27
N ALA A 744 15.99 -8.16 30.45
CA ALA A 744 15.48 -7.03 31.24
C ALA A 744 15.72 -5.68 30.55
N LYS A 745 16.90 -5.51 29.93
CA LYS A 745 17.24 -4.29 29.19
C LYS A 745 16.39 -4.16 27.92
N SER A 746 16.20 -5.24 27.17
CA SER A 746 15.34 -5.25 26.00
C SER A 746 13.89 -4.92 26.35
N ARG A 747 13.41 -5.36 27.52
CA ARG A 747 12.07 -5.03 28.04
C ARG A 747 11.88 -3.53 28.29
N ASP A 748 12.81 -2.91 29.01
CA ASP A 748 12.79 -1.47 29.28
C ASP A 748 12.78 -0.66 27.97
N LEU A 749 13.70 -0.98 27.07
CA LEU A 749 13.80 -0.33 25.76
C LEU A 749 12.53 -0.53 24.94
N PHE A 750 11.95 -1.74 24.93
CA PHE A 750 10.70 -2.01 24.23
C PHE A 750 9.56 -1.12 24.72
N ASN A 751 9.31 -1.08 26.04
CA ASN A 751 8.20 -0.32 26.60
C ASN A 751 8.35 1.20 26.32
N ARG A 752 9.55 1.75 26.54
CA ARG A 752 9.84 3.16 26.26
C ARG A 752 9.70 3.50 24.77
N LEU A 753 10.29 2.68 23.90
CA LEU A 753 10.28 2.93 22.46
C LEU A 753 8.86 2.83 21.89
N ARG A 754 8.09 1.82 22.32
CA ARG A 754 6.69 1.63 21.92
C ARG A 754 5.85 2.85 22.29
N GLN A 755 6.01 3.35 23.52
CA GLN A 755 5.31 4.56 23.98
C GLN A 755 5.66 5.78 23.11
N ASN A 756 6.96 6.05 22.94
CA ASN A 756 7.44 7.22 22.20
C ASN A 756 6.95 7.23 20.75
N LEU A 757 6.98 6.09 20.06
CA LEU A 757 6.56 5.97 18.66
C LEU A 757 5.06 6.20 18.51
N VAL A 758 4.22 5.51 19.30
CA VAL A 758 2.76 5.65 19.21
C VAL A 758 2.34 7.08 19.53
N ASP A 759 2.87 7.67 20.61
CA ASP A 759 2.55 9.05 20.98
C ASP A 759 2.97 10.06 19.91
N THR A 760 4.12 9.86 19.27
CA THR A 760 4.62 10.76 18.23
C THR A 760 3.73 10.73 17.00
N VAL A 761 3.42 9.53 16.49
CA VAL A 761 2.57 9.39 15.31
C VAL A 761 1.15 9.88 15.61
N TYR A 762 0.58 9.52 16.77
CA TYR A 762 -0.76 9.95 17.18
C TYR A 762 -0.86 11.47 17.27
N LYS A 763 0.06 12.14 17.98
CA LYS A 763 0.02 13.61 18.13
C LYS A 763 0.16 14.31 16.80
N SER A 764 1.11 13.88 15.96
CA SER A 764 1.25 14.46 14.62
C SER A 764 0.00 14.24 13.77
N TRP A 765 -0.64 13.08 13.86
CA TRP A 765 -1.88 12.80 13.14
C TRP A 765 -3.06 13.64 13.65
N GLU A 766 -3.19 13.80 14.97
CA GLU A 766 -4.23 14.62 15.59
C GLU A 766 -4.06 16.11 15.23
N GLU A 767 -2.83 16.60 15.20
CA GLU A 767 -2.51 17.99 14.87
C GLU A 767 -2.68 18.31 13.38
N THR A 768 -2.31 17.40 12.48
CA THR A 768 -2.24 17.69 11.04
C THR A 768 -3.31 16.99 10.20
N GLY A 769 -4.06 16.05 10.77
CA GLY A 769 -5.01 15.19 10.04
C GLY A 769 -4.37 14.09 9.19
N PHE A 770 -3.04 13.88 9.28
CA PHE A 770 -2.31 12.96 8.41
C PHE A 770 -1.21 12.20 9.15
N ALA A 771 -0.97 10.96 8.70
CA ALA A 771 0.28 10.26 8.96
C ALA A 771 1.37 10.73 7.98
N TRP A 772 2.62 10.68 8.44
CA TRP A 772 3.78 11.18 7.71
C TRP A 772 4.80 10.07 7.46
N GLU A 773 5.64 10.30 6.46
CA GLU A 773 6.70 9.40 6.00
C GLU A 773 7.77 9.20 7.07
N GLN A 774 8.22 10.31 7.68
CA GLN A 774 9.23 10.35 8.73
C GLN A 774 8.87 11.42 9.78
N TYR A 775 9.52 11.36 10.95
CA TYR A 775 9.29 12.28 12.06
C TYR A 775 10.58 12.93 12.52
N ASN A 776 10.51 14.21 12.89
CA ASN A 776 11.64 14.93 13.44
C ASN A 776 12.00 14.38 14.85
N PRO A 777 13.26 14.01 15.10
CA PRO A 777 13.66 13.35 16.36
C PRO A 777 13.75 14.28 17.57
N GLU A 778 13.64 15.60 17.40
CA GLU A 778 13.69 16.60 18.47
C GLU A 778 12.31 17.11 18.86
N THR A 779 11.38 17.15 17.90
CA THR A 779 10.07 17.79 18.05
C THR A 779 8.89 16.85 17.86
N GLY A 780 9.09 15.72 17.18
CA GLY A 780 8.02 14.78 16.81
C GLY A 780 7.17 15.25 15.63
N ALA A 781 7.46 16.40 15.03
CA ALA A 781 6.73 16.89 13.86
C ALA A 781 6.88 15.94 12.67
N GLY A 782 5.77 15.59 12.04
CA GLY A 782 5.76 14.86 10.77
C GLY A 782 6.43 15.66 9.64
N GLN A 783 7.16 14.98 8.76
CA GLN A 783 7.94 15.60 7.69
C GLN A 783 7.74 14.87 6.36
N ARG A 784 8.08 15.57 5.26
CA ARG A 784 8.08 15.05 3.88
C ARG A 784 6.67 14.75 3.36
N THR A 785 6.38 13.49 3.07
CA THR A 785 5.16 13.09 2.38
C THR A 785 4.01 12.94 3.37
N GLN A 786 2.89 13.62 3.09
CA GLN A 786 1.63 13.50 3.84
C GLN A 786 0.86 12.25 3.42
N HIS A 787 -0.12 11.86 4.25
CA HIS A 787 -0.97 10.69 4.02
C HIS A 787 -0.11 9.43 3.74
N PHE A 788 1.01 9.32 4.46
CA PHE A 788 1.90 8.18 4.35
C PHE A 788 1.36 7.05 5.23
N THR A 789 0.32 6.39 4.74
CA THR A 789 -0.30 5.23 5.41
C THR A 789 0.23 3.91 4.84
N GLY A 790 1.45 3.94 4.29
CA GLY A 790 2.32 2.80 4.05
C GLY A 790 2.89 2.24 5.36
N TRP A 791 4.22 2.22 5.53
CA TRP A 791 4.83 1.63 6.73
C TRP A 791 4.43 2.33 8.04
N THR A 792 3.99 3.59 8.02
CA THR A 792 3.61 4.30 9.27
C THR A 792 2.40 3.65 9.91
N SER A 793 1.58 2.94 9.13
CA SER A 793 0.46 2.13 9.60
C SER A 793 0.87 0.95 10.48
N LEU A 794 2.16 0.59 10.55
CA LEU A 794 2.69 -0.36 11.54
C LEU A 794 2.41 0.06 12.98
N VAL A 795 2.14 1.34 13.23
CA VAL A 795 1.71 1.84 14.55
C VAL A 795 0.46 1.12 15.08
N VAL A 796 -0.42 0.63 14.20
CA VAL A 796 -1.59 -0.19 14.59
C VAL A 796 -1.15 -1.47 15.31
N LYS A 797 -0.12 -2.15 14.78
CA LYS A 797 0.47 -3.33 15.42
C LYS A 797 1.14 -2.96 16.73
N MET A 798 1.86 -1.84 16.78
CA MET A 798 2.53 -1.38 18.00
C MET A 798 1.52 -1.14 19.14
N MET A 799 0.37 -0.52 18.84
CA MET A 799 -0.71 -0.33 19.80
C MET A 799 -1.31 -1.66 20.27
N ALA A 800 -1.42 -2.66 19.40
CA ALA A 800 -1.95 -3.98 19.72
C ALA A 800 -0.98 -4.90 20.51
N MET A 801 0.30 -4.52 20.66
CA MET A 801 1.25 -5.26 21.50
C MET A 801 1.02 -4.98 22.98
N ASP A 802 1.10 -6.01 23.83
CA ASP A 802 1.06 -5.83 25.29
C ASP A 802 2.30 -5.12 25.83
N GLU A 803 2.11 -4.33 26.89
CA GLU A 803 3.20 -3.83 27.71
C GLU A 803 3.88 -5.00 28.45
N LEU A 804 5.20 -4.99 28.53
CA LEU A 804 5.96 -6.06 29.17
C LEU A 804 6.24 -5.70 30.64
N SER A 805 5.86 -6.58 31.58
CA SER A 805 6.03 -6.34 33.01
C SER A 805 7.34 -6.93 33.58
N ASP A 806 7.84 -6.33 34.66
CA ASP A 806 8.98 -6.84 35.42
C ASP A 806 8.55 -7.95 36.39
N GLY A 807 8.42 -9.19 35.92
CA GLY A 807 8.13 -10.32 36.80
C GLY A 807 8.09 -11.67 36.11
N GLY A 808 9.03 -12.56 36.49
CA GLY A 808 9.15 -13.91 35.96
C GLY A 808 7.95 -14.83 36.24
N SER A 809 7.77 -15.82 35.37
CA SER A 809 6.89 -16.99 35.55
C SER A 809 5.50 -16.70 36.16
N SER A 810 4.57 -16.30 35.31
CA SER A 810 3.21 -16.83 35.34
C SER A 810 2.94 -17.27 33.90
N GLY A 811 3.05 -18.56 33.59
CA GLY A 811 1.94 -19.46 33.89
C GLY A 811 0.76 -19.02 33.04
N SER A 812 0.55 -19.69 31.91
CA SER A 812 -0.68 -19.60 31.14
C SER A 812 -1.86 -19.53 32.09
N SER A 813 -2.51 -18.37 32.20
CA SER A 813 -3.82 -18.30 32.80
C SER A 813 -4.77 -19.02 31.85
N HIS A 814 -4.90 -20.32 32.06
CA HIS A 814 -6.13 -21.03 31.75
C HIS A 814 -7.26 -20.31 32.48
N SER A 815 -7.91 -19.36 31.80
CA SER A 815 -9.26 -18.97 32.16
C SER A 815 -10.19 -20.11 31.72
N ARG A 816 -10.33 -21.09 32.61
CA ARG A 816 -11.62 -21.75 32.78
C ARG A 816 -12.57 -20.71 33.36
N ASP A 817 -13.57 -20.34 32.57
CA ASP A 817 -14.90 -19.89 32.99
C ASP A 817 -15.82 -20.41 31.86
N GLU A 818 -16.61 -21.48 32.03
CA GLU A 818 -17.83 -21.59 32.83
C GLU A 818 -18.84 -20.46 32.58
N LEU A 819 -19.36 -20.37 31.35
CA LEU A 819 -20.77 -20.68 30.97
C LEU A 819 -21.05 -20.26 29.52
#